data_AF-A0A371Q6K6-F1
#
_entry.id   AF-A0A371Q6K6-F1
#
_cell.length_a   1.000
_cell.length_b   1.000
_cell.length_c   1.000
_cell.angle_alpha   90.00
_cell.angle_beta   90.00
_cell.angle_gamma   90.00
#
_symmetry.space_group_name_H-M   'P 1'
#
loop_
_entity.id
_entity.type
_entity.pdbx_description
1 polymer ?
#
loop_
_entity_poly.entity_id
_entity_poly.type
_entity_poly.pdbx_seq_one_letter_code
_entity_poly.pdbx_strand_id
1 'polypeptide(L)'
;MPKDENGEPQRHPDPDDGNWVNSINDPGPDAPGRNNNCVDAALATADTYSGNPTAAAHRTPDTNPDGTPSDRGENNGRDRIENTLGARFNDYGNGRDAFNRLENDLRNSGHGSQAVIVTQDRNGRAHAWNVVNHNGKITYVDAQTGKRSDKPLHDGSNGVHAIPLDANRQPAPSTKATPSRDAANNNRRPAAEPAGSGDGKKHKLSPDDMEIDEGAAQKHQKPNDYTPDNTSDVDMPDADDPHHQTASESRKARNEDLPQPEASDLKHSNRPPDTSQGLVREHESVGTPVHRIELHPENPADNPAYTHLREWAKDGRLANLLEVAANRRAAYVDVTQGVADARNALHDARAEHAKALKENDENPSDKNAQALADAAAKYEQAKQDHAAARDAVKDTDIPPTAFTEKELREILGPDFSRMNDGHRHVVIATVARMSLAFHANNSVGSSPERAPDGQTPYKGAARQQQKDREDPATEFDESAAAARRANTASGKGKANLIPPKYREKGSAAYKAMQDLQRAKTGSDKANITPRFATLLKDAKDNVPDFSEKNYAVVEVVDSDGNSTYIVDSSVPAQSDGATPRHSERHILQWINRLNATKGKEGYTIAGLYTEREPCGTPKESPGHADCSLELRKALAEQKIPVYYSTTYREDTDGRAEAQQEKRAELEANRDKFIEENSHLSEADLKKQLKKEGLTDAQINTRVKEARSDNETEMSAEMESHLHVISELWAHTRISMLNRKQAGTSVEA
;
A
#
# COMPACT_ATOMS: atom_id res chain seq x y z
N MET A 1 -49.62 -4.22 5.09
CA MET A 1 -49.04 -4.03 6.43
C MET A 1 -50.15 -3.88 7.44
N PRO A 2 -50.07 -4.54 8.61
CA PRO A 2 -50.92 -4.24 9.76
C PRO A 2 -50.82 -2.77 10.15
N LYS A 3 -51.91 -2.21 10.66
CA LYS A 3 -52.00 -0.81 11.07
C LYS A 3 -52.27 -0.74 12.56
N ASP A 4 -51.71 0.26 13.22
CA ASP A 4 -52.00 0.53 14.62
C ASP A 4 -53.38 1.20 14.81
N GLU A 5 -53.72 1.52 16.06
CA GLU A 5 -55.00 2.16 16.42
C GLU A 5 -55.20 3.54 15.78
N ASN A 6 -54.14 4.19 15.31
CA ASN A 6 -54.17 5.47 14.62
C ASN A 6 -54.26 5.33 13.09
N GLY A 7 -54.24 4.10 12.57
CA GLY A 7 -54.27 3.80 11.14
C GLY A 7 -52.92 3.92 10.43
N GLU A 8 -51.85 4.12 11.19
CA GLU A 8 -50.46 4.17 10.71
C GLU A 8 -49.86 2.75 10.62
N PRO A 9 -48.81 2.53 9.80
CA PRO A 9 -48.14 1.24 9.75
C PRO A 9 -47.61 0.81 11.12
N GLN A 10 -48.02 -0.37 11.57
CA GLN A 10 -47.58 -0.90 12.85
C GLN A 10 -46.07 -1.17 12.84
N ARG A 11 -45.35 -0.69 13.85
CA ARG A 11 -43.96 -1.07 14.13
C ARG A 11 -43.90 -2.48 14.71
N HIS A 12 -42.93 -3.26 14.25
CA HIS A 12 -42.63 -4.62 14.70
C HIS A 12 -43.85 -5.56 14.67
N PRO A 13 -44.62 -5.61 13.55
CA PRO A 13 -45.84 -6.41 13.47
C PRO A 13 -45.53 -7.90 13.68
N ASP A 14 -46.50 -8.66 14.19
CA ASP A 14 -46.35 -10.12 14.24
C ASP A 14 -46.20 -10.64 12.79
N PRO A 15 -45.13 -11.41 12.46
CA PRO A 15 -44.97 -11.98 11.13
C PRO A 15 -46.11 -12.90 10.70
N ASP A 16 -46.91 -13.42 11.65
CA ASP A 16 -48.10 -14.23 11.37
C ASP A 16 -49.39 -13.41 11.21
N ASP A 17 -49.38 -12.11 11.53
CA ASP A 17 -50.54 -11.23 11.39
C ASP A 17 -50.69 -10.72 9.95
N GLY A 18 -51.50 -11.43 9.17
CA GLY A 18 -51.80 -11.09 7.78
C GLY A 18 -50.71 -11.52 6.80
N ASN A 19 -50.72 -10.89 5.61
CA ASN A 19 -49.91 -11.29 4.46
C ASN A 19 -48.75 -10.33 4.15
N TRP A 20 -48.34 -9.52 5.13
CA TRP A 20 -47.44 -8.41 4.84
C TRP A 20 -46.03 -8.84 4.41
N VAL A 21 -45.55 -9.98 4.91
CA VAL A 21 -44.27 -10.57 4.49
C VAL A 21 -44.26 -10.86 2.99
N ASN A 22 -45.36 -11.42 2.47
CA ASN A 22 -45.48 -11.74 1.05
C ASN A 22 -45.58 -10.46 0.21
N SER A 23 -46.25 -9.44 0.75
CA SER A 23 -46.42 -8.16 0.04
C SER A 23 -45.14 -7.37 -0.17
N ILE A 24 -44.06 -7.68 0.54
CA ILE A 24 -42.75 -7.04 0.32
C ILE A 24 -42.23 -7.36 -1.09
N ASN A 25 -42.43 -8.57 -1.59
CA ASN A 25 -41.94 -8.97 -2.92
C ASN A 25 -43.07 -9.21 -3.93
N ASP A 26 -44.25 -8.61 -3.73
CA ASP A 26 -45.38 -8.75 -4.66
C ASP A 26 -44.98 -8.35 -6.10
N PRO A 27 -45.44 -9.09 -7.13
CA PRO A 27 -46.42 -10.18 -7.07
C PRO A 27 -45.83 -11.57 -6.70
N GLY A 28 -44.55 -11.65 -6.32
CA GLY A 28 -43.87 -12.87 -5.87
C GLY A 28 -42.64 -13.21 -6.70
N PRO A 29 -41.87 -14.24 -6.29
CA PRO A 29 -40.59 -14.60 -6.91
C PRO A 29 -40.71 -15.04 -8.37
N ASP A 30 -41.87 -15.51 -8.82
CA ASP A 30 -42.09 -15.97 -10.20
C ASP A 30 -42.18 -14.81 -11.22
N ALA A 31 -42.34 -13.57 -10.76
CA ALA A 31 -42.31 -12.41 -11.65
C ALA A 31 -40.87 -12.05 -12.07
N PRO A 32 -40.69 -11.45 -13.26
CA PRO A 32 -39.37 -11.09 -13.78
C PRO A 32 -38.54 -10.28 -12.77
N GLY A 33 -37.33 -10.76 -12.47
CA GLY A 33 -36.38 -10.10 -11.56
C GLY A 33 -36.68 -10.28 -10.06
N ARG A 34 -37.75 -10.97 -9.69
CA ARG A 34 -38.18 -11.18 -8.29
C ARG A 34 -37.64 -12.45 -7.65
N ASN A 35 -37.10 -13.36 -8.45
CA ASN A 35 -36.43 -14.59 -8.00
C ASN A 35 -34.96 -14.37 -7.63
N ASN A 36 -34.39 -13.20 -7.92
CA ASN A 36 -32.96 -12.93 -7.74
C ASN A 36 -32.65 -11.63 -6.96
N ASN A 37 -33.67 -11.00 -6.38
CA ASN A 37 -33.56 -9.75 -5.61
C ASN A 37 -33.42 -9.97 -4.08
N CYS A 38 -32.80 -11.06 -3.63
CA CYS A 38 -32.82 -11.48 -2.22
C CYS A 38 -32.27 -10.41 -1.26
N VAL A 39 -31.26 -9.66 -1.70
CA VAL A 39 -30.69 -8.53 -0.95
C VAL A 39 -31.70 -7.42 -0.73
N ASP A 40 -32.42 -7.05 -1.79
CA ASP A 40 -33.42 -5.99 -1.74
C ASP A 40 -34.63 -6.39 -0.89
N ALA A 41 -35.09 -7.64 -1.06
CA ALA A 41 -36.13 -8.21 -0.21
C ALA A 41 -35.72 -8.23 1.28
N ALA A 42 -34.45 -8.51 1.59
CA ALA A 42 -33.96 -8.53 2.96
C ALA A 42 -33.89 -7.13 3.60
N LEU A 43 -33.46 -6.11 2.83
CA LEU A 43 -33.45 -4.72 3.28
C LEU A 43 -34.87 -4.16 3.43
N ALA A 44 -35.74 -4.41 2.45
CA ALA A 44 -37.15 -4.03 2.51
C ALA A 44 -37.87 -4.67 3.70
N THR A 45 -37.52 -5.91 4.07
CA THR A 45 -38.01 -6.55 5.31
C THR A 45 -37.54 -5.80 6.54
N ALA A 46 -36.27 -5.41 6.60
CA ALA A 46 -35.72 -4.69 7.75
C ALA A 46 -36.40 -3.32 7.96
N ASP A 47 -36.65 -2.58 6.87
CA ASP A 47 -37.39 -1.32 6.89
C ASP A 47 -38.85 -1.50 7.29
N THR A 48 -39.51 -2.47 6.65
CA THR A 48 -40.93 -2.76 6.87
C THR A 48 -41.20 -3.20 8.30
N TYR A 49 -40.36 -4.07 8.86
CA TYR A 49 -40.46 -4.51 10.26
C TYR A 49 -40.21 -3.35 11.24
N SER A 50 -39.42 -2.36 10.86
CA SER A 50 -39.16 -1.15 11.65
C SER A 50 -40.23 -0.07 11.48
N GLY A 51 -41.35 -0.37 10.81
CA GLY A 51 -42.49 0.53 10.62
C GLY A 51 -42.39 1.44 9.40
N ASN A 52 -41.47 1.16 8.46
CA ASN A 52 -41.36 1.87 7.18
C ASN A 52 -41.75 0.93 6.03
N PRO A 53 -43.03 0.84 5.64
CA PRO A 53 -43.48 -0.07 4.58
C PRO A 53 -42.69 0.13 3.30
N THR A 54 -41.91 -0.87 2.92
CA THR A 54 -40.99 -0.82 1.79
C THR A 54 -41.23 -2.04 0.92
N ALA A 55 -41.51 -1.82 -0.36
CA ALA A 55 -41.57 -2.89 -1.34
C ALA A 55 -40.15 -3.16 -1.85
N ALA A 56 -39.81 -4.43 -2.01
CA ALA A 56 -38.60 -4.81 -2.72
C ALA A 56 -38.70 -4.32 -4.18
N ALA A 57 -37.58 -3.96 -4.78
CA ALA A 57 -37.42 -3.74 -6.20
C ALA A 57 -37.21 -5.07 -6.93
N HIS A 58 -37.71 -5.16 -8.16
CA HIS A 58 -37.33 -6.24 -9.07
C HIS A 58 -35.90 -5.99 -9.54
N ARG A 59 -35.16 -7.05 -9.81
CA ARG A 59 -33.77 -6.97 -10.25
C ARG A 59 -33.66 -7.24 -11.75
N THR A 60 -32.94 -6.39 -12.47
CA THR A 60 -32.37 -6.77 -13.77
C THR A 60 -31.17 -7.68 -13.48
N PRO A 61 -31.12 -8.93 -13.95
CA PRO A 61 -30.00 -9.82 -13.69
C PRO A 61 -28.68 -9.18 -14.18
N ASP A 62 -27.59 -9.32 -13.40
CA ASP A 62 -26.25 -8.96 -13.89
C ASP A 62 -25.95 -9.76 -15.15
N THR A 63 -25.03 -9.31 -15.99
CA THR A 63 -24.54 -10.12 -17.11
C THR A 63 -23.30 -10.91 -16.71
N ASN A 64 -23.24 -12.16 -17.12
CA ASN A 64 -21.99 -12.93 -17.20
C ASN A 64 -21.00 -12.20 -18.14
N PRO A 65 -19.70 -12.55 -18.13
CA PRO A 65 -18.69 -11.95 -19.01
C PRO A 65 -18.99 -12.04 -20.51
N ASP A 66 -19.87 -12.96 -20.91
CA ASP A 66 -20.33 -13.16 -22.28
C ASP A 66 -21.61 -12.36 -22.63
N GLY A 67 -22.09 -11.51 -21.72
CA GLY A 67 -23.29 -10.69 -21.90
C GLY A 67 -24.61 -11.41 -21.60
N THR A 68 -24.58 -12.69 -21.21
CA THR A 68 -25.81 -13.43 -20.86
C THR A 68 -26.28 -13.10 -19.44
N PRO A 69 -27.60 -13.06 -19.16
CA PRO A 69 -28.11 -12.87 -17.79
C PRO A 69 -27.57 -13.93 -16.82
N SER A 70 -26.93 -13.46 -15.75
CA SER A 70 -26.42 -14.24 -14.63
C SER A 70 -27.57 -14.81 -13.81
N ASP A 71 -27.46 -16.09 -13.45
CA ASP A 71 -28.35 -16.74 -12.48
C ASP A 71 -27.87 -16.56 -11.03
N ARG A 72 -26.83 -15.75 -10.80
CA ARG A 72 -26.28 -15.46 -9.47
C ARG A 72 -26.95 -14.25 -8.83
N GLY A 73 -26.93 -14.23 -7.49
CA GLY A 73 -27.39 -13.12 -6.65
C GLY A 73 -26.74 -11.77 -6.98
N GLU A 74 -27.21 -10.71 -6.32
CA GLU A 74 -26.67 -9.36 -6.48
C GLU A 74 -25.15 -9.29 -6.24
N ASN A 75 -24.39 -8.90 -7.27
CA ASN A 75 -22.98 -8.53 -7.14
C ASN A 75 -22.81 -7.46 -6.05
N ASN A 76 -21.88 -7.66 -5.13
CA ASN A 76 -21.64 -6.80 -3.96
C ASN A 76 -22.84 -6.66 -3.00
N GLY A 77 -23.80 -7.59 -3.04
CA GLY A 77 -24.98 -7.57 -2.18
C GLY A 77 -24.69 -7.48 -0.67
N ARG A 78 -23.60 -8.11 -0.22
CA ARG A 78 -23.14 -8.00 1.16
C ARG A 78 -22.77 -6.56 1.53
N ASP A 79 -21.95 -5.89 0.71
CA ASP A 79 -21.53 -4.51 0.95
C ASP A 79 -22.72 -3.56 0.96
N ARG A 80 -23.69 -3.76 0.06
CA ARG A 80 -24.93 -2.96 0.05
C ARG A 80 -25.69 -3.07 1.37
N ILE A 81 -25.84 -4.27 1.90
CA ILE A 81 -26.51 -4.49 3.18
C ILE A 81 -25.73 -3.82 4.32
N GLU A 82 -24.41 -4.02 4.39
CA GLU A 82 -23.57 -3.45 5.45
C GLU A 82 -23.62 -1.91 5.44
N ASN A 83 -23.58 -1.29 4.26
CA ASN A 83 -23.67 0.17 4.10
C ASN A 83 -25.07 0.69 4.47
N THR A 84 -26.13 -0.01 4.07
CA THR A 84 -27.52 0.41 4.33
C THR A 84 -27.88 0.32 5.82
N LEU A 85 -27.29 -0.64 6.53
CA LEU A 85 -27.53 -0.88 7.95
C LEU A 85 -26.49 -0.21 8.87
N GLY A 86 -25.39 0.32 8.31
CA GLY A 86 -24.35 0.99 9.08
C GLY A 86 -23.52 0.07 9.96
N ALA A 87 -23.44 -1.23 9.64
CA ALA A 87 -22.66 -2.21 10.38
C ALA A 87 -22.19 -3.37 9.51
N ARG A 88 -21.07 -3.98 9.89
CA ARG A 88 -20.54 -5.19 9.25
C ARG A 88 -21.32 -6.42 9.70
N PHE A 89 -21.42 -7.42 8.83
CA PHE A 89 -21.91 -8.73 9.24
C PHE A 89 -20.94 -9.39 10.22
N ASN A 90 -21.47 -9.84 11.36
CA ASN A 90 -20.75 -10.68 12.29
C ASN A 90 -20.77 -12.13 11.81
N ASP A 91 -19.64 -12.82 11.92
CA ASP A 91 -19.59 -14.26 11.71
C ASP A 91 -20.07 -14.99 12.96
N TYR A 92 -21.25 -15.59 12.88
CA TYR A 92 -21.80 -16.42 13.95
C TYR A 92 -21.29 -17.86 13.88
N GLY A 93 -20.48 -18.25 12.90
CA GLY A 93 -19.98 -19.61 12.68
C GLY A 93 -20.97 -20.49 11.93
N ASN A 94 -20.85 -21.81 12.09
CA ASN A 94 -21.59 -22.79 11.28
C ASN A 94 -22.69 -23.53 12.06
N GLY A 95 -23.73 -23.95 11.32
CA GLY A 95 -24.75 -24.89 11.78
C GLY A 95 -25.72 -24.32 12.82
N ARG A 96 -26.39 -25.21 13.56
CA ARG A 96 -27.46 -24.84 14.50
C ARG A 96 -26.97 -23.93 15.64
N ASP A 97 -25.74 -24.10 16.08
CA ASP A 97 -25.18 -23.30 17.18
C ASP A 97 -24.99 -21.83 16.81
N ALA A 98 -24.68 -21.54 15.55
CA ALA A 98 -24.59 -20.18 15.04
C ALA A 98 -25.95 -19.47 15.10
N PHE A 99 -27.01 -20.15 14.66
CA PHE A 99 -28.37 -19.65 14.81
C PHE A 99 -28.77 -19.48 16.28
N ASN A 100 -28.46 -20.43 17.16
CA ASN A 100 -28.78 -20.31 18.58
C ASN A 100 -28.14 -19.05 19.22
N ARG A 101 -26.89 -18.72 18.85
CA ARG A 101 -26.22 -17.48 19.31
C ARG A 101 -26.94 -16.23 18.79
N LEU A 102 -27.26 -16.19 17.50
CA LEU A 102 -28.00 -15.07 16.89
C LEU A 102 -29.38 -14.90 17.54
N GLU A 103 -30.13 -15.99 17.72
CA GLU A 103 -31.43 -15.96 18.37
C GLU A 103 -31.33 -15.42 19.80
N ASN A 104 -30.27 -15.77 20.54
CA ASN A 104 -30.04 -15.27 21.90
C ASN A 104 -29.73 -13.77 21.92
N ASP A 105 -28.88 -13.27 21.01
CA ASP A 105 -28.60 -11.84 20.89
C ASP A 105 -29.90 -11.06 20.64
N LEU A 106 -30.75 -11.54 19.73
CA LEU A 106 -32.02 -10.88 19.43
C LEU A 106 -32.99 -10.91 20.63
N ARG A 107 -33.10 -12.04 21.33
CA ARG A 107 -33.91 -12.13 22.56
C ARG A 107 -33.40 -11.16 23.63
N ASN A 108 -32.08 -11.04 23.78
CA ASN A 108 -31.45 -10.11 24.72
C ASN A 108 -31.68 -8.64 24.33
N SER A 109 -31.74 -8.33 23.03
CA SER A 109 -32.06 -6.98 22.52
C SER A 109 -33.55 -6.61 22.65
N GLY A 110 -34.42 -7.57 23.00
CA GLY A 110 -35.84 -7.33 23.29
C GLY A 110 -36.75 -7.28 22.06
N HIS A 111 -38.05 -7.07 22.29
CA HIS A 111 -39.07 -6.98 21.24
C HIS A 111 -38.69 -5.95 20.18
N GLY A 112 -38.88 -6.30 18.91
CA GLY A 112 -38.59 -5.45 17.77
C GLY A 112 -37.15 -5.56 17.25
N SER A 113 -36.27 -6.27 17.95
CA SER A 113 -34.96 -6.62 17.40
C SER A 113 -35.10 -7.55 16.19
N GLN A 114 -34.12 -7.46 15.28
CA GLN A 114 -34.11 -8.24 14.06
C GLN A 114 -32.68 -8.43 13.55
N ALA A 115 -32.47 -9.29 12.57
CA ALA A 115 -31.20 -9.34 11.85
C ALA A 115 -31.41 -9.61 10.36
N VAL A 116 -30.50 -9.07 9.56
CA VAL A 116 -30.28 -9.54 8.18
C VAL A 116 -29.22 -10.64 8.23
N ILE A 117 -29.50 -11.77 7.61
CA ILE A 117 -28.67 -12.98 7.56
C ILE A 117 -28.21 -13.21 6.12
N VAL A 118 -26.95 -13.60 5.95
CA VAL A 118 -26.43 -14.19 4.72
C VAL A 118 -25.89 -15.59 5.02
N THR A 119 -26.35 -16.57 4.25
CA THR A 119 -25.88 -17.97 4.28
C THR A 119 -25.45 -18.40 2.89
N GLN A 120 -24.53 -19.36 2.80
CA GLN A 120 -24.08 -19.94 1.53
C GLN A 120 -24.48 -21.41 1.37
N ASP A 121 -24.98 -21.78 0.20
CA ASP A 121 -25.19 -23.17 -0.15
C ASP A 121 -23.86 -23.91 -0.43
N ARG A 122 -23.94 -25.23 -0.67
CA ARG A 122 -22.75 -26.07 -0.93
C ARG A 122 -22.00 -25.72 -2.23
N ASN A 123 -22.60 -24.92 -3.10
CA ASN A 123 -22.02 -24.45 -4.36
C ASN A 123 -21.52 -23.00 -4.24
N GLY A 124 -21.49 -22.44 -3.02
CA GLY A 124 -21.07 -21.06 -2.76
C GLY A 124 -22.11 -20.00 -3.15
N ARG A 125 -23.36 -20.37 -3.45
CA ARG A 125 -24.41 -19.39 -3.74
C ARG A 125 -24.91 -18.79 -2.43
N ALA A 126 -24.75 -17.48 -2.30
CA ALA A 126 -25.20 -16.74 -1.14
C ALA A 126 -26.69 -16.37 -1.25
N HIS A 127 -27.40 -16.41 -0.14
CA HIS A 127 -28.79 -15.96 -0.02
C HIS A 127 -28.97 -15.03 1.17
N ALA A 128 -29.66 -13.90 0.94
CA ALA A 128 -29.96 -12.90 1.97
C ALA A 128 -31.41 -13.02 2.43
N TRP A 129 -31.61 -12.98 3.75
CA TRP A 129 -32.90 -13.23 4.41
C TRP A 129 -32.89 -12.64 5.83
N ASN A 130 -33.98 -12.78 6.58
CA ASN A 130 -34.14 -12.09 7.86
C ASN A 130 -34.55 -13.03 8.99
N VAL A 131 -34.36 -12.53 10.20
CA VAL A 131 -34.95 -13.06 11.43
C VAL A 131 -35.46 -11.89 12.26
N VAL A 132 -36.63 -12.03 12.85
CA VAL A 132 -37.27 -10.96 13.63
C VAL A 132 -37.73 -11.48 14.99
N ASN A 133 -37.72 -10.60 16.00
CA ASN A 133 -38.12 -10.90 17.37
C ASN A 133 -39.41 -10.16 17.75
N HIS A 134 -40.54 -10.84 17.65
CA HIS A 134 -41.82 -10.30 18.11
C HIS A 134 -42.15 -10.86 19.50
N ASN A 135 -42.02 -10.04 20.55
CA ASN A 135 -42.37 -10.38 21.93
C ASN A 135 -41.63 -11.63 22.48
N GLY A 136 -40.37 -11.82 22.09
CA GLY A 136 -39.55 -12.98 22.47
C GLY A 136 -39.70 -14.18 21.53
N LYS A 137 -40.67 -14.16 20.61
CA LYS A 137 -40.85 -15.17 19.56
C LYS A 137 -39.96 -14.83 18.38
N ILE A 138 -38.96 -15.67 18.14
CA ILE A 138 -38.08 -15.56 16.97
C ILE A 138 -38.77 -16.20 15.77
N THR A 139 -38.87 -15.43 14.69
CA THR A 139 -39.40 -15.92 13.40
C THR A 139 -38.43 -15.58 12.29
N TYR A 140 -38.02 -16.61 11.54
CA TYR A 140 -37.24 -16.44 10.33
C TYR A 140 -38.16 -16.06 9.18
N VAL A 141 -37.73 -15.09 8.38
CA VAL A 141 -38.50 -14.50 7.29
C VAL A 141 -37.64 -14.46 6.04
N ASP A 142 -38.17 -14.99 4.96
CA ASP A 142 -37.63 -14.85 3.61
C ASP A 142 -38.69 -14.18 2.74
N ALA A 143 -38.63 -12.85 2.67
CA ALA A 143 -39.60 -12.06 1.92
C ALA A 143 -39.45 -12.22 0.40
N GLN A 144 -38.30 -12.71 -0.11
CA GLN A 144 -38.18 -13.02 -1.54
C GLN A 144 -39.15 -14.14 -1.91
N THR A 145 -39.19 -15.20 -1.10
CA THR A 145 -40.01 -16.39 -1.35
C THR A 145 -41.36 -16.38 -0.62
N GLY A 146 -41.56 -15.44 0.30
CA GLY A 146 -42.74 -15.37 1.16
C GLY A 146 -42.76 -16.39 2.31
N LYS A 147 -41.64 -17.09 2.58
CA LYS A 147 -41.58 -18.12 3.61
C LYS A 147 -41.35 -17.51 5.00
N ARG A 148 -42.00 -18.11 5.99
CA ARG A 148 -41.77 -17.84 7.42
C ARG A 148 -41.73 -19.12 8.23
N SER A 149 -40.94 -19.16 9.29
CA SER A 149 -40.73 -20.36 10.10
C SER A 149 -40.17 -20.02 11.49
N ASP A 150 -40.48 -20.85 12.48
CA ASP A 150 -39.85 -20.81 13.82
C ASP A 150 -38.45 -21.46 13.83
N LYS A 151 -38.03 -22.01 12.69
CA LYS A 151 -36.71 -22.61 12.44
C LYS A 151 -36.03 -21.95 11.25
N PRO A 152 -34.67 -21.95 11.19
CA PRO A 152 -33.91 -21.48 10.05
C PRO A 152 -34.44 -22.04 8.72
N LEU A 153 -34.65 -21.14 7.74
CA LEU A 153 -35.17 -21.46 6.41
C LEU A 153 -34.08 -21.98 5.45
N HIS A 154 -32.82 -21.60 5.70
CA HIS A 154 -31.67 -21.94 4.86
C HIS A 154 -30.55 -22.63 5.67
N ASP A 155 -29.73 -23.43 4.98
CA ASP A 155 -28.62 -24.16 5.59
C ASP A 155 -27.51 -23.19 6.03
N GLY A 156 -27.12 -23.29 7.30
CA GLY A 156 -26.02 -22.53 7.88
C GLY A 156 -24.70 -23.31 7.96
N SER A 157 -24.59 -24.47 7.31
CA SER A 157 -23.40 -25.33 7.41
C SER A 157 -22.12 -24.70 6.84
N ASN A 158 -22.25 -23.73 5.92
CA ASN A 158 -21.15 -22.98 5.30
C ASN A 158 -21.15 -21.49 5.72
N GLY A 159 -21.46 -21.23 6.99
CA GLY A 159 -21.42 -19.88 7.57
C GLY A 159 -22.80 -19.27 7.75
N VAL A 160 -23.04 -18.74 8.95
CA VAL A 160 -24.15 -17.85 9.28
C VAL A 160 -23.55 -16.49 9.58
N HIS A 161 -23.69 -15.57 8.64
CA HIS A 161 -23.28 -14.18 8.83
C HIS A 161 -24.51 -13.34 9.11
N ALA A 162 -24.53 -12.54 10.18
CA ALA A 162 -25.69 -11.71 10.49
C ALA A 162 -25.30 -10.30 10.98
N ILE A 163 -26.15 -9.31 10.68
CA ILE A 163 -26.13 -7.98 11.29
C ILE A 163 -27.34 -7.90 12.23
N PRO A 164 -27.14 -8.05 13.55
CA PRO A 164 -28.20 -7.82 14.54
C PRO A 164 -28.51 -6.33 14.65
N LEU A 165 -29.80 -6.02 14.69
CA LEU A 165 -30.35 -4.68 14.82
C LEU A 165 -31.27 -4.64 16.05
N ASP A 166 -31.25 -3.52 16.73
CA ASP A 166 -32.20 -3.21 17.81
C ASP A 166 -33.59 -2.83 17.25
N ALA A 167 -34.52 -2.53 18.16
CA ALA A 167 -35.89 -2.13 17.80
C ALA A 167 -35.96 -0.82 16.97
N ASN A 168 -34.89 -0.04 16.90
CA ASN A 168 -34.81 1.20 16.11
C ASN A 168 -34.08 1.01 14.77
N ARG A 169 -33.85 -0.25 14.35
CA ARG A 169 -33.06 -0.59 13.15
C ARG A 169 -31.62 -0.09 13.24
N GLN A 170 -31.10 0.08 14.45
CA GLN A 170 -29.69 0.45 14.67
C GLN A 170 -28.87 -0.81 15.00
N PRO A 171 -27.59 -0.88 14.61
CA PRO A 171 -26.74 -2.01 14.95
C PRO A 171 -26.71 -2.31 16.45
N ALA A 172 -27.08 -3.53 16.84
CA ALA A 172 -27.03 -3.93 18.24
C ALA A 172 -25.58 -4.29 18.64
N PRO A 173 -25.10 -3.89 19.83
CA PRO A 173 -23.75 -4.22 20.29
C PRO A 173 -23.61 -5.74 20.46
N SER A 174 -22.67 -6.35 19.73
CA SER A 174 -22.40 -7.79 19.78
C SER A 174 -21.92 -8.18 21.20
N THR A 175 -22.53 -9.20 21.80
CA THR A 175 -21.99 -9.77 23.03
C THR A 175 -20.65 -10.45 22.74
N LYS A 176 -19.59 -9.99 23.41
CA LYS A 176 -18.21 -10.50 23.30
C LYS A 176 -18.18 -12.03 23.34
N ALA A 177 -17.55 -12.66 22.33
CA ALA A 177 -16.98 -13.98 22.52
C ALA A 177 -15.77 -13.86 23.46
N THR A 178 -15.97 -14.18 24.73
CA THR A 178 -14.90 -14.37 25.71
C THR A 178 -14.02 -15.57 25.31
N PRO A 179 -12.68 -15.46 25.33
CA PRO A 179 -11.82 -16.64 25.19
C PRO A 179 -11.85 -17.43 26.50
N SER A 180 -12.51 -18.58 26.49
CA SER A 180 -12.39 -19.56 27.58
C SER A 180 -11.04 -20.28 27.47
N ARG A 181 -10.18 -20.07 28.46
CA ARG A 181 -9.13 -21.03 28.83
C ARG A 181 -9.80 -22.18 29.56
N ASP A 182 -9.75 -23.39 29.01
CA ASP A 182 -9.15 -24.57 29.66
C ASP A 182 -9.21 -25.86 28.82
N ALA A 183 -8.02 -26.45 28.69
CA ALA A 183 -7.69 -27.88 28.71
C ALA A 183 -8.28 -28.88 27.70
N ALA A 184 -7.34 -29.35 26.86
CA ALA A 184 -6.97 -30.76 26.64
C ALA A 184 -7.79 -31.65 25.67
N ASN A 185 -7.00 -32.33 24.84
CA ASN A 185 -7.30 -33.53 24.06
C ASN A 185 -8.32 -33.40 22.90
N ASN A 186 -7.82 -33.39 21.68
CA ASN A 186 -7.70 -34.64 20.93
C ASN A 186 -7.00 -34.47 19.56
N ASN A 187 -6.08 -35.39 19.32
CA ASN A 187 -5.55 -35.81 18.02
C ASN A 187 -6.55 -35.65 16.85
N ARG A 188 -6.09 -35.06 15.74
CA ARG A 188 -6.40 -35.50 14.36
C ARG A 188 -5.47 -34.79 13.35
N ARG A 189 -4.51 -35.54 12.82
CA ARG A 189 -3.85 -35.35 11.51
C ARG A 189 -4.14 -36.64 10.72
N PRO A 190 -3.89 -36.69 9.40
CA PRO A 190 -4.55 -36.04 8.27
C PRO A 190 -5.30 -37.08 7.39
N ALA A 191 -6.03 -36.62 6.37
CA ALA A 191 -6.31 -37.46 5.20
C ALA A 191 -5.44 -36.98 4.03
N ALA A 192 -4.87 -37.95 3.32
CA ALA A 192 -3.76 -37.83 2.40
C ALA A 192 -4.14 -37.28 1.01
N GLU A 193 -3.12 -36.72 0.37
CA GLU A 193 -2.94 -36.64 -1.07
C GLU A 193 -3.18 -38.00 -1.76
N PRO A 194 -3.46 -37.99 -3.07
CA PRO A 194 -2.92 -38.98 -3.98
C PRO A 194 -1.87 -38.34 -4.89
N ALA A 195 -0.68 -38.94 -4.85
CA ALA A 195 0.44 -38.72 -5.74
C ALA A 195 0.12 -39.14 -7.19
N GLY A 196 0.79 -38.48 -8.14
CA GLY A 196 0.88 -38.89 -9.54
C GLY A 196 2.06 -38.22 -10.24
N SER A 197 3.22 -38.89 -10.20
CA SER A 197 4.48 -38.49 -10.85
C SER A 197 4.44 -38.60 -12.37
N GLY A 198 5.27 -37.81 -13.08
CA GLY A 198 5.62 -38.08 -14.47
C GLY A 198 6.42 -36.98 -15.17
N ASP A 199 7.74 -37.16 -15.26
CA ASP A 199 8.71 -36.39 -16.05
C ASP A 199 8.39 -36.29 -17.56
N GLY A 200 8.80 -35.20 -18.23
CA GLY A 200 8.91 -35.22 -19.70
C GLY A 200 9.09 -33.90 -20.44
N LYS A 201 10.36 -33.48 -20.60
CA LYS A 201 10.99 -32.86 -21.80
C LYS A 201 10.20 -31.89 -22.72
N LYS A 202 10.74 -30.67 -22.82
CA LYS A 202 11.06 -29.86 -24.02
C LYS A 202 10.41 -30.29 -25.35
N HIS A 203 9.65 -29.38 -25.96
CA HIS A 203 9.75 -29.11 -27.40
C HIS A 203 9.47 -27.63 -27.71
N LYS A 204 10.42 -27.02 -28.44
CA LYS A 204 10.20 -25.85 -29.30
C LYS A 204 9.35 -26.30 -30.49
N LEU A 205 8.51 -25.40 -31.02
CA LEU A 205 8.33 -25.15 -32.46
C LEU A 205 7.50 -23.86 -32.62
N SER A 206 8.00 -22.97 -33.48
CA SER A 206 7.25 -21.87 -34.12
C SER A 206 6.80 -22.33 -35.53
N PRO A 207 6.28 -21.44 -36.37
CA PRO A 207 4.88 -21.28 -36.74
C PRO A 207 4.60 -21.89 -38.14
N ASP A 208 3.33 -21.94 -38.55
CA ASP A 208 2.85 -21.45 -39.85
C ASP A 208 1.40 -21.89 -40.14
N ASP A 209 0.75 -21.03 -40.94
CA ASP A 209 -0.43 -21.22 -41.79
C ASP A 209 -1.85 -21.05 -41.20
N MET A 210 -2.44 -19.88 -41.47
CA MET A 210 -3.49 -19.63 -42.50
C MET A 210 -4.28 -18.38 -42.07
N GLU A 211 -4.04 -17.21 -42.67
CA GLU A 211 -4.66 -16.67 -43.89
C GLU A 211 -6.21 -16.54 -43.89
N ILE A 212 -6.65 -15.43 -44.53
CA ILE A 212 -8.01 -15.07 -45.00
C ILE A 212 -8.89 -14.33 -43.97
N ASP A 213 -9.63 -13.25 -44.25
CA ASP A 213 -9.68 -12.16 -45.25
C ASP A 213 -10.85 -11.24 -44.81
N GLU A 214 -10.85 -10.04 -45.37
CA GLU A 214 -11.70 -8.86 -45.26
C GLU A 214 -13.23 -9.01 -45.10
N GLY A 215 -13.85 -7.95 -44.55
CA GLY A 215 -15.29 -7.69 -44.69
C GLY A 215 -15.77 -6.41 -44.01
N ALA A 216 -15.69 -5.28 -44.73
CA ALA A 216 -16.08 -3.94 -44.32
C ALA A 216 -17.58 -3.61 -44.46
N ALA A 217 -17.94 -2.39 -44.01
CA ALA A 217 -19.08 -1.54 -44.37
C ALA A 217 -20.39 -1.69 -43.54
N GLN A 218 -21.18 -0.65 -43.22
CA GLN A 218 -21.17 0.79 -43.48
C GLN A 218 -22.24 1.51 -42.61
N LYS A 219 -22.13 2.85 -42.55
CA LYS A 219 -22.94 3.87 -41.84
C LYS A 219 -24.36 4.08 -42.42
N HIS A 220 -25.28 4.59 -41.59
CA HIS A 220 -26.36 5.57 -41.94
C HIS A 220 -26.79 6.33 -40.66
N GLN A 221 -26.55 7.64 -40.49
CA GLN A 221 -27.28 8.85 -40.94
C GLN A 221 -28.64 9.16 -40.24
N LYS A 222 -28.67 10.34 -39.58
CA LYS A 222 -29.82 11.06 -38.96
C LYS A 222 -30.69 11.80 -40.01
N PRO A 223 -31.84 12.37 -39.61
CA PRO A 223 -31.94 13.86 -39.61
C PRO A 223 -32.87 14.53 -38.54
N ASN A 224 -32.47 15.76 -38.13
CA ASN A 224 -33.14 17.07 -37.85
C ASN A 224 -34.66 17.17 -37.48
N ASP A 225 -35.23 18.21 -36.83
CA ASP A 225 -34.87 19.51 -36.20
C ASP A 225 -36.18 20.03 -35.53
N TYR A 226 -36.15 20.69 -34.35
CA TYR A 226 -37.01 21.86 -34.03
C TYR A 226 -36.63 22.50 -32.68
N THR A 227 -36.49 23.84 -32.66
CA THR A 227 -36.52 24.72 -31.46
C THR A 227 -37.59 25.80 -31.68
N PRO A 228 -38.18 26.38 -30.61
CA PRO A 228 -37.69 27.69 -30.18
C PRO A 228 -37.81 28.02 -28.67
N ASP A 229 -36.73 28.63 -28.18
CA ASP A 229 -36.62 29.84 -27.34
C ASP A 229 -37.32 29.99 -25.96
N ASN A 230 -36.45 30.26 -24.97
CA ASN A 230 -36.44 31.39 -24.01
C ASN A 230 -36.43 31.10 -22.49
N THR A 231 -35.50 31.84 -21.85
CA THR A 231 -35.35 32.27 -20.45
C THR A 231 -34.76 31.33 -19.39
N SER A 232 -33.51 31.67 -19.04
CA SER A 232 -32.92 31.75 -17.68
C SER A 232 -33.09 30.55 -16.74
N ASP A 233 -32.04 29.73 -16.63
CA ASP A 233 -31.28 29.60 -15.38
C ASP A 233 -29.93 28.93 -15.68
N VAL A 234 -28.94 29.23 -14.85
CA VAL A 234 -27.56 28.77 -14.96
C VAL A 234 -27.51 27.30 -14.55
N ASP A 235 -27.61 26.38 -15.50
CA ASP A 235 -27.36 24.96 -15.27
C ASP A 235 -25.84 24.70 -15.23
N MET A 236 -25.36 24.43 -14.01
CA MET A 236 -24.22 23.55 -13.81
C MET A 236 -24.59 22.18 -14.41
N PRO A 237 -23.71 21.49 -15.15
CA PRO A 237 -24.00 20.13 -15.57
C PRO A 237 -24.13 19.26 -14.31
N ASP A 238 -25.31 18.69 -14.10
CA ASP A 238 -25.55 17.60 -13.17
C ASP A 238 -24.52 16.50 -13.44
N ALA A 239 -23.70 16.23 -12.42
CA ALA A 239 -22.75 15.13 -12.45
C ALA A 239 -23.53 13.82 -12.46
N ASP A 240 -23.24 13.01 -13.48
CA ASP A 240 -23.78 11.69 -13.75
C ASP A 240 -23.92 10.77 -12.53
N ASP A 241 -24.99 9.97 -12.55
CA ASP A 241 -25.25 8.83 -11.66
C ASP A 241 -24.04 7.84 -11.66
N PRO A 242 -23.37 7.62 -10.50
CA PRO A 242 -22.11 6.87 -10.45
C PRO A 242 -22.28 5.33 -10.37
N HIS A 243 -23.47 4.77 -10.52
CA HIS A 243 -23.73 3.35 -10.17
C HIS A 243 -23.63 2.31 -11.30
N HIS A 244 -22.93 2.61 -12.40
CA HIS A 244 -22.77 1.66 -13.52
C HIS A 244 -21.38 1.68 -14.18
N GLN A 245 -20.31 1.72 -13.37
CA GLN A 245 -18.94 1.52 -13.87
C GLN A 245 -18.24 0.41 -13.07
N THR A 246 -17.74 -0.61 -13.77
CA THR A 246 -16.83 -1.62 -13.20
C THR A 246 -15.58 -0.97 -12.60
N ALA A 247 -14.86 -1.66 -11.70
CA ALA A 247 -13.58 -1.15 -11.17
C ALA A 247 -12.57 -0.81 -12.29
N SER A 248 -12.65 -1.54 -13.42
CA SER A 248 -11.87 -1.26 -14.64
C SER A 248 -12.40 -0.06 -15.41
N GLU A 249 -13.71 0.12 -15.54
CA GLU A 249 -14.31 1.30 -16.20
C GLU A 249 -14.10 2.58 -15.37
N SER A 250 -14.20 2.52 -14.05
CA SER A 250 -13.84 3.63 -13.15
C SER A 250 -12.34 3.90 -13.12
N ARG A 251 -11.49 2.87 -13.31
CA ARG A 251 -10.03 3.05 -13.53
C ARG A 251 -9.75 3.72 -14.86
N LYS A 252 -10.38 3.23 -15.93
CA LYS A 252 -10.25 3.81 -17.25
C LYS A 252 -10.68 5.27 -17.23
N ALA A 253 -11.86 5.58 -16.67
CA ALA A 253 -12.41 6.92 -16.57
C ALA A 253 -11.49 7.86 -15.77
N ARG A 254 -11.05 7.47 -14.57
CA ARG A 254 -10.15 8.33 -13.78
C ARG A 254 -8.75 8.48 -14.38
N ASN A 255 -8.33 7.56 -15.26
CA ASN A 255 -7.04 7.62 -15.94
C ASN A 255 -7.13 8.31 -17.32
N GLU A 256 -8.30 8.86 -17.70
CA GLU A 256 -8.43 9.67 -18.92
C GLU A 256 -7.61 10.97 -18.87
N ASP A 257 -7.33 11.47 -17.66
CA ASP A 257 -6.50 12.65 -17.41
C ASP A 257 -5.01 12.32 -17.21
N LEU A 258 -4.59 11.07 -17.42
CA LEU A 258 -3.17 10.71 -17.34
C LEU A 258 -2.37 11.48 -18.40
N PRO A 259 -1.15 11.94 -18.07
CA PRO A 259 -0.20 12.42 -19.06
C PRO A 259 -0.01 11.38 -20.17
N GLN A 260 0.24 11.82 -21.40
CA GLN A 260 0.47 10.87 -22.50
C GLN A 260 1.71 10.01 -22.22
N PRO A 261 1.73 8.73 -22.64
CA PRO A 261 2.93 7.91 -22.55
C PRO A 261 4.10 8.57 -23.26
N GLU A 262 5.28 8.54 -22.66
CA GLU A 262 6.48 9.13 -23.23
C GLU A 262 6.98 8.34 -24.45
N ALA A 263 7.49 9.07 -25.44
CA ALA A 263 8.20 8.48 -26.58
C ALA A 263 9.56 7.89 -26.16
N SER A 264 10.02 6.85 -26.86
CA SER A 264 11.27 6.15 -26.54
C SER A 264 12.54 6.97 -26.76
N ASP A 265 12.45 8.12 -27.43
CA ASP A 265 13.55 9.06 -27.69
C ASP A 265 13.37 10.42 -26.99
N LEU A 266 12.32 10.57 -26.15
CA LEU A 266 12.01 11.83 -25.48
C LEU A 266 13.16 12.26 -24.55
N LYS A 267 13.68 13.48 -24.77
CA LYS A 267 14.76 14.05 -23.97
C LYS A 267 14.25 14.75 -22.71
N HIS A 268 14.95 14.52 -21.61
CA HIS A 268 14.84 15.26 -20.35
C HIS A 268 16.23 15.75 -19.95
N SER A 269 16.33 16.99 -19.44
CA SER A 269 17.61 17.64 -19.16
C SER A 269 18.61 17.51 -20.31
N ASN A 270 18.14 17.71 -21.55
CA ASN A 270 18.91 17.57 -22.79
C ASN A 270 19.53 16.18 -23.06
N ARG A 271 19.27 15.18 -22.23
CA ARG A 271 19.76 13.80 -22.40
C ARG A 271 18.67 12.92 -22.98
N PRO A 272 18.94 12.09 -24.01
CA PRO A 272 18.02 11.01 -24.38
C PRO A 272 18.02 9.91 -23.30
N PRO A 273 17.00 9.05 -23.25
CA PRO A 273 17.06 7.82 -22.46
C PRO A 273 18.15 6.90 -23.04
N ASP A 274 18.72 6.05 -22.20
CA ASP A 274 19.62 4.98 -22.67
C ASP A 274 18.84 3.87 -23.39
N THR A 275 19.53 2.88 -23.97
CA THR A 275 18.87 1.82 -24.75
C THR A 275 17.79 1.09 -23.95
N SER A 276 18.03 0.78 -22.68
CA SER A 276 17.04 0.04 -21.87
C SER A 276 15.88 0.93 -21.46
N GLN A 277 16.16 2.19 -21.11
CA GLN A 277 15.17 3.21 -20.79
C GLN A 277 14.30 3.59 -22.00
N GLY A 278 14.83 3.56 -23.21
CA GLY A 278 14.07 3.73 -24.44
C GLY A 278 13.17 2.53 -24.71
N LEU A 279 13.71 1.31 -24.61
CA LEU A 279 12.97 0.08 -24.88
C LEU A 279 11.79 -0.15 -23.93
N VAL A 280 11.87 0.27 -22.66
CA VAL A 280 10.72 0.16 -21.75
C VAL A 280 9.56 1.07 -22.15
N ARG A 281 9.82 2.16 -22.90
CA ARG A 281 8.80 3.11 -23.41
C ARG A 281 8.17 2.69 -24.75
N GLU A 282 8.76 1.73 -25.45
CA GLU A 282 8.24 1.19 -26.73
C GLU A 282 7.00 0.29 -26.52
N HIS A 283 5.96 0.85 -25.91
CA HIS A 283 4.79 0.13 -25.41
C HIS A 283 3.88 -0.50 -26.48
N GLU A 284 4.05 -0.10 -27.73
CA GLU A 284 3.38 -0.73 -28.86
C GLU A 284 4.04 -2.05 -29.28
N SER A 285 5.34 -2.23 -29.00
CA SER A 285 6.12 -3.37 -29.49
C SER A 285 6.60 -4.28 -28.35
N VAL A 286 7.44 -3.78 -27.45
CA VAL A 286 8.17 -4.57 -26.46
C VAL A 286 8.12 -4.00 -25.05
N GLY A 287 7.70 -2.74 -24.89
CA GLY A 287 7.69 -2.01 -23.63
C GLY A 287 6.34 -1.98 -22.94
N THR A 288 6.14 -1.00 -22.07
CA THR A 288 4.88 -0.73 -21.39
C THR A 288 4.63 0.79 -21.36
N PRO A 289 3.38 1.28 -21.25
CA PRO A 289 3.15 2.73 -21.20
C PRO A 289 3.90 3.35 -20.02
N VAL A 290 4.79 4.30 -20.30
CA VAL A 290 5.57 5.03 -19.27
C VAL A 290 5.07 6.45 -19.21
N HIS A 291 4.63 6.89 -18.05
CA HIS A 291 4.07 8.22 -17.83
C HIS A 291 4.93 8.98 -16.81
N ARG A 292 5.30 10.22 -17.14
CA ARG A 292 5.89 11.14 -16.17
C ARG A 292 4.78 11.87 -15.43
N ILE A 293 4.80 11.81 -14.10
CA ILE A 293 3.90 12.51 -13.20
C ILE A 293 4.66 13.71 -12.64
N GLU A 294 4.26 14.90 -13.06
CA GLU A 294 4.99 16.11 -12.70
C GLU A 294 4.80 16.49 -11.22
N LEU A 295 5.91 16.80 -10.56
CA LEU A 295 5.93 17.19 -9.14
C LEU A 295 6.22 18.68 -8.90
N HIS A 296 6.10 19.50 -9.95
CA HIS A 296 6.40 20.94 -9.88
C HIS A 296 5.61 21.61 -8.73
N PRO A 297 6.29 22.25 -7.76
CA PRO A 297 5.60 22.85 -6.61
C PRO A 297 4.91 24.18 -6.94
N GLU A 298 5.27 24.82 -8.05
CA GLU A 298 4.79 26.15 -8.46
C GLU A 298 3.49 26.15 -9.30
N ASN A 299 3.07 25.02 -9.89
CA ASN A 299 1.80 24.94 -10.63
C ASN A 299 0.84 23.91 -10.02
N PRO A 300 -0.12 24.34 -9.17
CA PRO A 300 -1.08 23.44 -8.52
C PRO A 300 -1.97 22.63 -9.48
N ALA A 301 -2.18 23.13 -10.70
CA ALA A 301 -3.00 22.46 -11.72
C ALA A 301 -2.31 21.21 -12.29
N ASP A 302 -0.98 21.21 -12.35
CA ASP A 302 -0.19 20.11 -12.91
C ASP A 302 0.23 19.08 -11.84
N ASN A 303 -0.10 19.33 -10.57
CA ASN A 303 0.29 18.49 -9.44
C ASN A 303 -0.83 18.38 -8.38
N PRO A 304 -1.96 17.73 -8.72
CA PRO A 304 -3.06 17.51 -7.79
C PRO A 304 -2.64 16.70 -6.56
N ALA A 305 -1.64 15.83 -6.67
CA ALA A 305 -1.11 15.07 -5.55
C ALA A 305 -0.59 15.99 -4.43
N TYR A 306 0.29 16.95 -4.75
CA TYR A 306 0.82 17.86 -3.74
C TYR A 306 -0.20 18.88 -3.25
N THR A 307 -1.11 19.32 -4.11
CA THR A 307 -2.22 20.19 -3.70
C THR A 307 -3.02 19.53 -2.59
N HIS A 308 -3.50 18.31 -2.83
CA HIS A 308 -4.31 17.59 -1.86
C HIS A 308 -3.50 17.11 -0.64
N LEU A 309 -2.24 16.68 -0.79
CA LEU A 309 -1.38 16.36 0.35
C LEU A 309 -1.22 17.56 1.31
N ARG A 310 -1.08 18.79 0.78
CA ARG A 310 -1.00 20.01 1.61
C ARG A 310 -2.32 20.32 2.31
N GLU A 311 -3.46 20.08 1.64
CA GLU A 311 -4.79 20.22 2.24
C GLU A 311 -4.98 19.21 3.37
N TRP A 312 -4.71 17.94 3.10
CA TRP A 312 -4.86 16.84 4.04
C TRP A 312 -3.90 16.94 5.24
N ALA A 313 -2.73 17.55 5.04
CA ALA A 313 -1.81 17.88 6.14
C ALA A 313 -2.42 18.91 7.10
N LYS A 314 -3.19 19.88 6.58
CA LYS A 314 -3.80 20.97 7.36
C LYS A 314 -5.12 20.58 8.01
N ASP A 315 -5.98 19.83 7.29
CA ASP A 315 -7.30 19.43 7.78
C ASP A 315 -7.25 18.22 8.74
N GLY A 316 -6.10 17.55 8.82
CA GLY A 316 -5.87 16.44 9.73
C GLY A 316 -6.15 15.05 9.15
N ARG A 317 -6.54 14.91 7.88
CA ARG A 317 -6.68 13.60 7.20
C ARG A 317 -5.36 12.85 7.15
N LEU A 318 -4.24 13.52 6.79
CA LEU A 318 -2.91 12.88 6.86
C LEU A 318 -2.50 12.57 8.29
N ALA A 319 -2.84 13.44 9.24
CA ALA A 319 -2.53 13.19 10.65
C ALA A 319 -3.24 11.91 11.14
N ASN A 320 -4.52 11.75 10.82
CA ASN A 320 -5.29 10.55 11.11
C ASN A 320 -4.65 9.30 10.45
N LEU A 321 -4.30 9.37 9.16
CA LEU A 321 -3.64 8.25 8.47
C LEU A 321 -2.34 7.81 9.18
N LEU A 322 -1.51 8.78 9.56
CA LEU A 322 -0.24 8.51 10.22
C LEU A 322 -0.40 8.03 11.68
N GLU A 323 -1.46 8.45 12.37
CA GLU A 323 -1.85 7.93 13.69
C GLU A 323 -2.27 6.45 13.58
N VAL A 324 -3.18 6.13 12.65
CA VAL A 324 -3.63 4.74 12.40
C VAL A 324 -2.45 3.85 12.00
N ALA A 325 -1.55 4.34 11.13
CA ALA A 325 -0.36 3.59 10.74
C ALA A 325 0.55 3.31 11.94
N ALA A 326 0.77 4.29 12.81
CA ALA A 326 1.57 4.12 14.02
C ALA A 326 0.93 3.12 14.99
N ASN A 327 -0.39 3.10 15.13
CA ASN A 327 -1.09 2.15 16.00
C ASN A 327 -0.98 0.70 15.47
N ARG A 328 -1.18 0.49 14.17
CA ARG A 328 -0.96 -0.81 13.51
C ARG A 328 0.48 -1.28 13.70
N ARG A 329 1.43 -0.36 13.55
CA ARG A 329 2.86 -0.65 13.76
C ARG A 329 3.16 -1.02 15.21
N ALA A 330 2.61 -0.30 16.18
CA ALA A 330 2.80 -0.56 17.59
C ALA A 330 2.30 -1.97 17.96
N ALA A 331 1.11 -2.36 17.48
CA ALA A 331 0.57 -3.71 17.69
C ALA A 331 1.48 -4.80 17.07
N TYR A 332 1.99 -4.57 15.85
CA TYR A 332 2.94 -5.49 15.23
C TYR A 332 4.25 -5.61 16.02
N VAL A 333 4.80 -4.49 16.47
CA VAL A 333 6.06 -4.45 17.24
C VAL A 333 5.88 -5.11 18.60
N ASP A 334 4.77 -4.90 19.29
CA ASP A 334 4.50 -5.51 20.60
C ASP A 334 4.60 -7.05 20.55
N VAL A 335 4.08 -7.65 19.48
CA VAL A 335 4.14 -9.11 19.27
C VAL A 335 5.52 -9.56 18.79
N THR A 336 6.22 -8.77 17.97
CA THR A 336 7.44 -9.20 17.27
C THR A 336 8.74 -8.70 17.88
N GLN A 337 8.70 -7.92 18.96
CA GLN A 337 9.87 -7.32 19.60
C GLN A 337 10.95 -8.36 19.96
N GLY A 338 10.55 -9.52 20.49
CA GLY A 338 11.49 -10.59 20.82
C GLY A 338 12.25 -11.14 19.61
N VAL A 339 11.60 -11.17 18.43
CA VAL A 339 12.24 -11.57 17.17
C VAL A 339 13.25 -10.52 16.73
N ALA A 340 12.87 -9.23 16.81
CA ALA A 340 13.75 -8.12 16.44
C ALA A 340 15.01 -8.05 17.34
N ASP A 341 14.87 -8.36 18.63
CA ASP A 341 15.96 -8.43 19.59
C ASP A 341 16.88 -9.63 19.34
N ALA A 342 16.31 -10.82 19.09
CA ALA A 342 17.09 -12.00 18.73
C ALA A 342 17.85 -11.80 17.40
N ARG A 343 17.23 -11.14 16.41
CA ARG A 343 17.92 -10.72 15.18
C ARG A 343 19.06 -9.74 15.46
N ASN A 344 18.86 -8.73 16.30
CA ASN A 344 19.95 -7.82 16.67
C ASN A 344 21.15 -8.60 17.24
N ALA A 345 20.89 -9.52 18.16
CA ALA A 345 21.94 -10.38 18.74
C ALA A 345 22.62 -11.26 17.67
N LEU A 346 21.85 -11.83 16.73
CA LEU A 346 22.38 -12.57 15.59
C LEU A 346 23.29 -11.70 14.72
N HIS A 347 22.87 -10.47 14.42
CA HIS A 347 23.67 -9.54 13.61
C HIS A 347 24.98 -9.18 14.33
N ASP A 348 24.93 -8.91 15.63
CA ASP A 348 26.12 -8.59 16.43
C ASP A 348 27.08 -9.79 16.49
N ALA A 349 26.56 -11.00 16.72
CA ALA A 349 27.36 -12.23 16.74
C ALA A 349 28.00 -12.53 15.37
N ARG A 350 27.29 -12.23 14.27
CA ARG A 350 27.84 -12.33 12.90
C ARG A 350 29.00 -11.38 12.69
N ALA A 351 28.87 -10.14 13.16
CA ALA A 351 29.93 -9.13 13.04
C ALA A 351 31.16 -9.51 13.87
N GLU A 352 30.97 -10.04 15.09
CA GLU A 352 32.04 -10.59 15.93
C GLU A 352 32.75 -11.75 15.23
N HIS A 353 32.00 -12.72 14.70
CA HIS A 353 32.56 -13.86 13.97
C HIS A 353 33.36 -13.42 12.74
N ALA A 354 32.83 -12.50 11.93
CA ALA A 354 33.53 -11.97 10.76
C ALA A 354 34.84 -11.25 11.14
N LYS A 355 34.84 -10.52 12.26
CA LYS A 355 36.03 -9.86 12.78
C LYS A 355 37.06 -10.87 13.27
N ALA A 356 36.65 -11.87 14.06
CA ALA A 356 37.53 -12.92 14.56
C ALA A 356 38.15 -13.75 13.44
N LEU A 357 37.37 -14.05 12.39
CA LEU A 357 37.86 -14.74 11.19
C LEU A 357 38.98 -13.93 10.52
N LYS A 358 38.72 -12.64 10.27
CA LYS A 358 39.72 -11.74 9.68
C LYS A 358 40.98 -11.64 10.54
N GLU A 359 40.85 -11.51 11.86
CA GLU A 359 41.99 -11.43 12.78
C GLU A 359 42.81 -12.72 12.81
N ASN A 360 42.16 -13.89 12.75
CA ASN A 360 42.84 -15.17 12.69
C ASN A 360 43.53 -15.41 11.34
N ASP A 361 42.91 -14.97 10.24
CA ASP A 361 43.50 -15.05 8.89
C ASP A 361 44.73 -14.13 8.75
N GLU A 362 44.66 -12.91 9.29
CA GLU A 362 45.76 -11.94 9.23
C GLU A 362 46.87 -12.24 10.25
N ASN A 363 46.54 -12.79 11.42
CA ASN A 363 47.48 -13.04 12.52
C ASN A 363 47.21 -14.39 13.21
N PRO A 364 47.59 -15.53 12.63
CA PRO A 364 47.27 -16.84 13.19
C PRO A 364 48.00 -17.10 14.53
N SER A 365 47.23 -17.49 15.56
CA SER A 365 47.75 -17.91 16.87
C SER A 365 46.72 -18.76 17.61
N ASP A 366 47.13 -19.56 18.60
CA ASP A 366 46.19 -20.37 19.41
C ASP A 366 45.11 -19.50 20.07
N LYS A 367 45.48 -18.29 20.49
CA LYS A 367 44.54 -17.31 21.03
C LYS A 367 43.49 -16.88 19.99
N ASN A 368 43.91 -16.57 18.77
CA ASN A 368 43.00 -16.12 17.72
C ASN A 368 42.15 -17.27 17.16
N ALA A 369 42.70 -18.49 17.11
CA ALA A 369 41.95 -19.70 16.78
C ALA A 369 40.86 -20.00 17.82
N GLN A 370 41.18 -19.86 19.12
CA GLN A 370 40.18 -20.00 20.19
C GLN A 370 39.12 -18.90 20.11
N ALA A 371 39.52 -17.64 19.89
CA ALA A 371 38.57 -16.53 19.75
C ALA A 371 37.62 -16.71 18.54
N LEU A 372 38.13 -17.25 17.42
CA LEU A 372 37.31 -17.61 16.26
C LEU A 372 36.34 -18.75 16.61
N ALA A 373 36.78 -19.80 17.30
CA ALA A 373 35.92 -20.90 17.72
C ALA A 373 34.79 -20.43 18.67
N ASP A 374 35.12 -19.57 19.64
CA ASP A 374 34.16 -18.99 20.58
C ASP A 374 33.14 -18.10 19.84
N ALA A 375 33.60 -17.26 18.91
CA ALA A 375 32.74 -16.40 18.10
C ALA A 375 31.83 -17.21 17.16
N ALA A 376 32.33 -18.31 16.59
CA ALA A 376 31.55 -19.23 15.77
C ALA A 376 30.45 -19.91 16.60
N ALA A 377 30.77 -20.39 17.80
CA ALA A 377 29.79 -20.99 18.70
C ALA A 377 28.69 -19.99 19.12
N LYS A 378 29.05 -18.75 19.44
CA LYS A 378 28.08 -17.67 19.72
C LYS A 378 27.20 -17.38 18.52
N TYR A 379 27.77 -17.35 17.32
CA TYR A 379 27.00 -17.10 16.09
C TYR A 379 26.00 -18.23 15.80
N GLU A 380 26.40 -19.49 15.99
CA GLU A 380 25.47 -20.63 15.89
C GLU A 380 24.35 -20.57 16.93
N GLN A 381 24.66 -20.25 18.18
CA GLN A 381 23.64 -20.09 19.22
C GLN A 381 22.66 -18.97 18.88
N ALA A 382 23.16 -17.80 18.45
CA ALA A 382 22.30 -16.68 18.08
C ALA A 382 21.40 -17.00 16.86
N LYS A 383 21.86 -17.84 15.93
CA LYS A 383 21.00 -18.35 14.83
C LYS A 383 19.86 -19.21 15.36
N GLN A 384 20.13 -20.10 16.32
CA GLN A 384 19.12 -20.93 16.95
C GLN A 384 18.11 -20.09 17.75
N ASP A 385 18.60 -19.12 18.52
CA ASP A 385 17.75 -18.23 19.32
C ASP A 385 16.82 -17.40 18.43
N HIS A 386 17.34 -16.87 17.32
CA HIS A 386 16.54 -16.13 16.35
C HIS A 386 15.49 -17.01 15.65
N ALA A 387 15.85 -18.24 15.26
CA ALA A 387 14.90 -19.20 14.71
C ALA A 387 13.79 -19.54 15.72
N ALA A 388 14.16 -19.80 16.98
CA ALA A 388 13.21 -20.08 18.04
C ALA A 388 12.27 -18.89 18.32
N ALA A 389 12.78 -17.66 18.27
CA ALA A 389 11.96 -16.45 18.40
C ALA A 389 10.94 -16.31 17.26
N ARG A 390 11.35 -16.61 16.01
CA ARG A 390 10.43 -16.63 14.85
C ARG A 390 9.34 -17.68 15.00
N ASP A 391 9.72 -18.89 15.38
CA ASP A 391 8.77 -19.99 15.58
C ASP A 391 7.76 -19.67 16.68
N ALA A 392 8.18 -18.97 17.75
CA ALA A 392 7.30 -18.57 18.84
C ALA A 392 6.18 -17.60 18.44
N VAL A 393 6.38 -16.80 17.38
CA VAL A 393 5.38 -15.82 16.91
C VAL A 393 4.64 -16.27 15.65
N LYS A 394 4.99 -17.43 15.08
CA LYS A 394 4.48 -17.89 13.79
C LYS A 394 2.96 -18.10 13.78
N ASP A 395 2.44 -18.71 14.84
CA ASP A 395 1.00 -19.02 14.99
C ASP A 395 0.25 -17.93 15.78
N THR A 396 0.89 -16.79 16.05
CA THR A 396 0.22 -15.66 16.70
C THR A 396 -0.63 -14.92 15.68
N ASP A 397 -1.87 -14.62 16.03
CA ASP A 397 -2.74 -13.77 15.22
C ASP A 397 -2.21 -12.33 15.26
N ILE A 398 -1.50 -11.94 14.21
CA ILE A 398 -0.98 -10.60 14.02
C ILE A 398 -1.90 -9.90 13.01
N PRO A 399 -2.62 -8.85 13.41
CA PRO A 399 -3.52 -8.14 12.51
C PRO A 399 -2.80 -7.63 11.25
N PRO A 400 -3.47 -7.63 10.08
CA PRO A 400 -2.93 -7.01 8.88
C PRO A 400 -2.55 -5.55 9.14
N THR A 401 -1.33 -5.18 8.74
CA THR A 401 -0.83 -3.82 8.92
C THR A 401 -0.96 -2.96 7.66
N ALA A 402 -0.89 -3.60 6.48
CA ALA A 402 -0.98 -2.96 5.18
C ALA A 402 -2.32 -2.20 5.01
N PHE A 403 -2.26 -1.09 4.28
CA PHE A 403 -3.44 -0.29 3.95
C PHE A 403 -3.95 -0.69 2.57
N THR A 404 -5.23 -1.04 2.51
CA THR A 404 -5.91 -1.28 1.23
C THR A 404 -6.25 0.05 0.54
N GLU A 405 -6.52 0.02 -0.76
CA GLU A 405 -7.02 1.19 -1.49
C GLU A 405 -8.30 1.73 -0.85
N LYS A 406 -9.21 0.84 -0.45
CA LYS A 406 -10.48 1.19 0.19
C LYS A 406 -10.27 1.97 1.48
N GLU A 407 -9.38 1.52 2.36
CA GLU A 407 -9.07 2.20 3.62
C GLU A 407 -8.45 3.59 3.39
N LEU A 408 -7.55 3.70 2.40
CA LEU A 408 -6.97 5.00 2.02
C LEU A 408 -8.05 5.95 1.49
N ARG A 409 -9.01 5.42 0.75
CA ARG A 409 -10.16 6.16 0.23
C ARG A 409 -11.10 6.64 1.33
N GLU A 410 -11.33 5.82 2.35
CA GLU A 410 -12.12 6.17 3.53
C GLU A 410 -11.43 7.27 4.37
N ILE A 411 -10.10 7.24 4.49
CA ILE A 411 -9.34 8.21 5.30
C ILE A 411 -9.08 9.52 4.55
N LEU A 412 -8.64 9.44 3.28
CA LEU A 412 -8.24 10.59 2.47
C LEU A 412 -9.42 11.20 1.70
N GLY A 413 -10.51 10.44 1.51
CA GLY A 413 -11.76 10.93 0.98
C GLY A 413 -11.88 10.95 -0.55
N PRO A 414 -12.88 11.70 -1.08
CA PRO A 414 -13.23 11.67 -2.50
C PRO A 414 -12.15 12.24 -3.42
N ASP A 415 -11.30 13.14 -2.91
CA ASP A 415 -10.20 13.72 -3.68
C ASP A 415 -9.17 12.65 -4.09
N PHE A 416 -8.80 11.75 -3.16
CA PHE A 416 -7.97 10.58 -3.48
C PHE A 416 -8.69 9.63 -4.44
N SER A 417 -10.01 9.50 -4.31
CA SER A 417 -10.83 8.62 -5.17
C SER A 417 -10.84 9.07 -6.64
N ARG A 418 -10.77 10.38 -6.89
CA ARG A 418 -10.83 10.94 -8.25
C ARG A 418 -9.47 11.01 -8.94
N MET A 419 -8.37 11.00 -8.18
CA MET A 419 -7.03 11.01 -8.75
C MET A 419 -6.82 9.82 -9.68
N ASN A 420 -6.16 10.06 -10.82
CA ASN A 420 -5.58 8.98 -11.60
C ASN A 420 -4.54 8.18 -10.80
N ASP A 421 -4.26 7.00 -11.32
CA ASP A 421 -3.37 6.05 -10.66
C ASP A 421 -1.98 6.67 -10.45
N GLY A 422 -1.40 7.40 -11.42
CA GLY A 422 -0.10 8.05 -11.27
C GLY A 422 -0.02 8.96 -10.03
N HIS A 423 -0.99 9.86 -9.86
CA HIS A 423 -1.07 10.75 -8.70
C HIS A 423 -1.35 10.01 -7.39
N ARG A 424 -2.20 8.97 -7.40
CA ARG A 424 -2.42 8.13 -6.22
C ARG A 424 -1.11 7.49 -5.76
N HIS A 425 -0.33 6.93 -6.67
CA HIS A 425 0.94 6.32 -6.34
C HIS A 425 1.97 7.33 -5.78
N VAL A 426 1.99 8.57 -6.31
CA VAL A 426 2.78 9.67 -5.72
C VAL A 426 2.38 9.93 -4.27
N VAL A 427 1.08 9.96 -3.98
CA VAL A 427 0.56 10.11 -2.60
C VAL A 427 1.09 8.99 -1.72
N ILE A 428 1.00 7.72 -2.15
CA ILE A 428 1.45 6.56 -1.36
C ILE A 428 2.96 6.63 -1.10
N ALA A 429 3.78 6.93 -2.11
CA ALA A 429 5.23 7.08 -1.95
C ALA A 429 5.57 8.21 -0.97
N THR A 430 4.89 9.36 -1.10
CA THR A 430 5.09 10.52 -0.23
C THR A 430 4.73 10.21 1.22
N VAL A 431 3.60 9.55 1.47
CA VAL A 431 3.17 9.13 2.82
C VAL A 431 4.16 8.12 3.42
N ALA A 432 4.64 7.15 2.62
CA ALA A 432 5.68 6.22 3.05
C ALA A 432 6.99 6.94 3.42
N ARG A 433 7.39 7.99 2.69
CA ARG A 433 8.52 8.83 3.10
C ARG A 433 8.24 9.61 4.38
N MET A 434 7.04 10.12 4.59
CA MET A 434 6.68 10.88 5.79
C MET A 434 6.62 10.02 7.07
N SER A 435 6.31 8.72 6.95
CA SER A 435 6.09 7.84 8.10
C SER A 435 6.81 6.50 7.98
N LEU A 436 7.64 6.19 8.98
CA LEU A 436 8.26 4.86 9.12
C LEU A 436 7.18 3.78 9.30
N ALA A 437 6.15 4.05 10.10
CA ALA A 437 5.05 3.13 10.33
C ALA A 437 4.34 2.77 9.03
N PHE A 438 3.94 3.78 8.26
CA PHE A 438 3.24 3.54 6.99
C PHE A 438 4.12 2.79 5.99
N HIS A 439 5.40 3.19 5.86
CA HIS A 439 6.34 2.47 5.01
C HIS A 439 6.46 1.01 5.43
N ALA A 440 6.73 0.74 6.71
CA ALA A 440 6.93 -0.63 7.17
C ALA A 440 5.68 -1.49 7.00
N ASN A 441 4.51 -0.96 7.36
CA ASN A 441 3.22 -1.63 7.24
C ASN A 441 2.86 -2.01 5.79
N ASN A 442 3.26 -1.18 4.82
CA ASN A 442 2.99 -1.40 3.40
C ASN A 442 4.19 -1.98 2.63
N SER A 443 5.26 -2.38 3.32
CA SER A 443 6.49 -2.82 2.65
C SER A 443 6.52 -4.31 2.31
N VAL A 444 7.55 -4.71 1.55
CA VAL A 444 7.90 -6.11 1.32
C VAL A 444 7.92 -6.86 2.65
N GLY A 445 7.18 -7.97 2.70
CA GLY A 445 7.04 -8.79 3.90
C GLY A 445 5.79 -8.51 4.73
N SER A 446 5.15 -7.35 4.56
CA SER A 446 3.93 -6.95 5.28
C SER A 446 2.73 -6.72 4.36
N SER A 447 2.97 -6.25 3.14
CA SER A 447 1.93 -5.97 2.12
C SER A 447 2.07 -6.86 0.89
N PRO A 448 0.98 -7.27 0.23
CA PRO A 448 -0.43 -7.09 0.65
C PRO A 448 -0.82 -7.92 1.88
N GLU A 449 0.02 -8.90 2.19
CA GLU A 449 -0.11 -9.76 3.36
C GLU A 449 1.28 -10.09 3.91
N ARG A 450 1.29 -10.59 5.14
CA ARG A 450 2.51 -11.05 5.79
C ARG A 450 3.07 -12.29 5.08
N ALA A 451 4.39 -12.48 5.12
CA ALA A 451 5.03 -13.69 4.62
C ALA A 451 4.33 -14.97 5.17
N PRO A 452 3.72 -15.82 4.29
CA PRO A 452 2.73 -16.82 4.68
C PRO A 452 3.29 -18.02 5.48
N ASP A 453 4.60 -18.17 5.60
CA ASP A 453 5.23 -19.29 6.32
C ASP A 453 5.85 -18.90 7.67
N GLY A 454 5.65 -17.65 8.12
CA GLY A 454 6.28 -17.09 9.32
C GLY A 454 7.79 -16.87 9.18
N GLN A 455 8.31 -16.90 7.95
CA GLN A 455 9.74 -16.74 7.67
C GLN A 455 10.06 -15.33 7.18
N THR A 456 11.33 -15.12 6.87
CA THR A 456 11.84 -13.85 6.33
C THR A 456 11.20 -13.51 4.97
N PRO A 457 10.93 -12.22 4.68
CA PRO A 457 10.47 -11.76 3.37
C PRO A 457 11.41 -12.14 2.22
N TYR A 458 12.64 -12.55 2.53
CA TYR A 458 13.72 -12.85 1.60
C TYR A 458 13.94 -14.35 1.39
N LYS A 459 13.12 -15.22 1.98
CA LYS A 459 13.25 -16.66 1.79
C LYS A 459 13.07 -17.00 0.31
N GLY A 460 14.01 -17.79 -0.24
CA GLY A 460 14.00 -18.16 -1.65
C GLY A 460 14.28 -16.99 -2.61
N ALA A 461 14.66 -15.80 -2.10
CA ALA A 461 15.12 -14.72 -2.94
C ALA A 461 16.41 -15.13 -3.67
N ALA A 462 16.47 -14.86 -4.98
CA ALA A 462 17.64 -15.15 -5.78
C ALA A 462 18.87 -14.39 -5.22
N ARG A 463 19.98 -15.10 -5.03
CA ARG A 463 21.26 -14.50 -4.67
C ARG A 463 21.71 -13.60 -5.83
N GLN A 464 21.90 -12.30 -5.59
CA GLN A 464 22.35 -11.40 -6.67
C GLN A 464 23.87 -11.46 -6.90
N GLN A 465 24.66 -12.05 -6.00
CA GLN A 465 26.10 -12.20 -6.16
C GLN A 465 26.47 -13.64 -6.52
N GLN A 466 27.43 -13.81 -7.45
CA GLN A 466 28.06 -15.09 -7.81
C GLN A 466 28.89 -15.73 -6.66
N LYS A 467 28.90 -15.13 -5.47
CA LYS A 467 29.61 -15.67 -4.31
C LYS A 467 28.60 -16.43 -3.46
N ASP A 468 28.96 -17.62 -2.99
CA ASP A 468 28.18 -18.48 -2.08
C ASP A 468 27.93 -17.88 -0.68
N ARG A 469 28.01 -16.56 -0.54
CA ARG A 469 27.80 -15.84 0.72
C ARG A 469 26.31 -15.68 0.98
N GLU A 470 25.90 -16.02 2.20
CA GLU A 470 24.55 -15.74 2.70
C GLU A 470 24.29 -14.24 2.75
N ASP A 471 23.13 -13.83 2.23
CA ASP A 471 22.68 -12.44 2.27
C ASP A 471 22.06 -12.12 3.63
N PRO A 472 22.65 -11.22 4.45
CA PRO A 472 22.08 -10.82 5.73
C PRO A 472 20.64 -10.32 5.68
N ALA A 473 20.12 -9.93 4.50
CA ALA A 473 18.71 -9.61 4.34
C ALA A 473 17.77 -10.74 4.84
N THR A 474 18.18 -12.01 4.78
CA THR A 474 17.37 -13.14 5.28
C THR A 474 17.20 -13.17 6.80
N GLU A 475 17.98 -12.37 7.53
CA GLU A 475 17.84 -12.18 8.97
C GLU A 475 16.67 -11.25 9.32
N PHE A 476 16.15 -10.47 8.36
CA PHE A 476 15.04 -9.55 8.63
C PHE A 476 13.67 -10.23 8.51
N ASP A 477 12.75 -9.86 9.40
CA ASP A 477 11.35 -10.31 9.45
C ASP A 477 10.38 -9.35 8.76
N GLU A 478 10.88 -8.17 8.42
CA GLU A 478 10.23 -7.13 7.64
C GLU A 478 11.18 -6.68 6.53
N SER A 479 10.77 -5.73 5.70
CA SER A 479 11.68 -5.15 4.70
C SER A 479 12.98 -4.66 5.36
N ALA A 480 14.13 -5.06 4.80
CA ALA A 480 15.44 -4.58 5.22
C ALA A 480 15.55 -3.05 5.13
N ALA A 481 14.81 -2.41 4.21
CA ALA A 481 14.75 -0.96 4.13
C ALA A 481 14.03 -0.35 5.34
N ALA A 482 12.85 -0.89 5.69
CA ALA A 482 12.06 -0.45 6.85
C ALA A 482 12.81 -0.69 8.17
N ALA A 483 13.40 -1.87 8.34
CA ALA A 483 14.16 -2.21 9.55
C ALA A 483 15.40 -1.32 9.74
N ARG A 484 16.16 -1.06 8.66
CA ARG A 484 17.31 -0.13 8.73
C ARG A 484 16.87 1.28 9.08
N ARG A 485 15.72 1.73 8.55
CA ARG A 485 15.13 3.02 8.90
C ARG A 485 14.72 3.07 10.38
N ALA A 486 14.10 2.02 10.90
CA ALA A 486 13.75 1.89 12.32
C ALA A 486 14.99 1.92 13.25
N ASN A 487 16.06 1.20 12.88
CA ASN A 487 17.33 1.22 13.61
C ASN A 487 17.97 2.61 13.63
N THR A 488 17.87 3.34 12.51
CA THR A 488 18.39 4.72 12.43
C THR A 488 17.54 5.68 13.27
N ALA A 489 16.21 5.51 13.26
CA ALA A 489 15.28 6.32 14.05
C ALA A 489 15.43 6.11 15.57
N SER A 490 15.73 4.89 16.01
CA SER A 490 15.93 4.54 17.43
C SER A 490 17.28 4.99 18.01
N GLY A 491 18.14 5.63 17.21
CA GLY A 491 19.44 6.13 17.65
C GLY A 491 20.56 5.09 17.68
N LYS A 492 20.33 3.86 17.19
CA LYS A 492 21.36 2.83 16.96
C LYS A 492 22.21 3.10 15.70
N GLY A 493 22.23 4.34 15.19
CA GLY A 493 23.01 4.78 14.02
C GLY A 493 23.29 6.29 14.04
N LYS A 494 24.10 6.79 13.10
CA LYS A 494 24.26 8.24 12.89
C LYS A 494 22.88 8.80 12.56
N ALA A 495 22.29 9.57 13.47
CA ALA A 495 20.93 10.08 13.31
C ALA A 495 20.71 10.63 11.90
N ASN A 496 19.65 10.18 11.22
CA ASN A 496 19.18 10.76 9.96
C ASN A 496 18.61 12.16 10.25
N LEU A 497 19.54 13.07 10.48
CA LEU A 497 19.34 14.49 10.47
C LEU A 497 18.83 14.87 9.07
N ILE A 498 17.78 15.68 8.98
CA ILE A 498 17.43 16.40 7.73
C ILE A 498 18.74 16.97 7.17
N PRO A 499 19.20 16.61 5.96
CA PRO A 499 20.45 17.13 5.42
C PRO A 499 20.55 18.66 5.52
N PRO A 500 21.72 19.25 5.81
CA PRO A 500 21.87 20.70 5.93
C PRO A 500 21.33 21.49 4.74
N LYS A 501 21.49 20.96 3.52
CA LYS A 501 20.95 21.54 2.29
C LYS A 501 19.42 21.69 2.30
N TYR A 502 18.70 20.83 3.04
CA TYR A 502 17.24 20.91 3.19
C TYR A 502 16.80 21.77 4.38
N ARG A 503 17.71 22.50 5.03
CA ARG A 503 17.44 23.38 6.18
C ARG A 503 17.64 24.85 5.87
N GLU A 504 17.58 25.22 4.59
CA GLU A 504 17.82 26.58 4.17
C GLU A 504 16.85 27.55 4.86
N LYS A 505 17.40 28.57 5.54
CA LYS A 505 16.61 29.57 6.25
C LYS A 505 15.75 30.36 5.27
N GLY A 506 14.45 30.46 5.55
CA GLY A 506 13.51 31.21 4.72
C GLY A 506 12.71 30.35 3.74
N SER A 507 13.15 29.12 3.47
CA SER A 507 12.39 28.13 2.70
C SER A 507 11.05 27.79 3.37
N ALA A 508 10.07 27.29 2.59
CA ALA A 508 8.78 26.83 3.12
C ALA A 508 8.96 25.70 4.14
N ALA A 509 9.82 24.71 3.82
CA ALA A 509 10.19 23.63 4.72
C ALA A 509 10.77 24.14 6.06
N TYR A 510 11.69 25.11 6.02
CA TYR A 510 12.25 25.68 7.25
C TYR A 510 11.20 26.41 8.07
N LYS A 511 10.35 27.22 7.43
CA LYS A 511 9.24 27.93 8.10
C LYS A 511 8.27 26.94 8.77
N ALA A 512 7.84 25.90 8.07
CA ALA A 512 6.98 24.85 8.63
C ALA A 512 7.62 24.16 9.85
N MET A 513 8.95 23.95 9.82
CA MET A 513 9.69 23.42 10.97
C MET A 513 9.78 24.42 12.14
N GLN A 514 9.82 25.73 11.88
CA GLN A 514 9.70 26.75 12.93
C GLN A 514 8.30 26.70 13.56
N ASP A 515 7.27 26.56 12.74
CA ASP A 515 5.87 26.47 13.19
C ASP A 515 5.67 25.23 14.07
N LEU A 516 6.20 24.08 13.66
CA LEU A 516 6.17 22.85 14.45
C LEU A 516 6.93 23.03 15.77
N GLN A 517 8.10 23.67 15.74
CA GLN A 517 8.86 23.97 16.95
C GLN A 517 8.06 24.86 17.91
N ARG A 518 7.36 25.89 17.40
CA ARG A 518 6.48 26.76 18.20
C ARG A 518 5.31 25.99 18.79
N ALA A 519 4.58 25.24 17.97
CA ALA A 519 3.44 24.43 18.38
C ALA A 519 3.83 23.45 19.49
N LYS A 520 4.99 22.81 19.37
CA LYS A 520 5.49 21.87 20.38
C LYS A 520 5.86 22.55 21.70
N THR A 521 6.49 23.73 21.66
CA THR A 521 6.98 24.39 22.88
C THR A 521 6.01 25.42 23.47
N GLY A 522 4.88 25.68 22.81
CA GLY A 522 4.00 26.81 23.15
C GLY A 522 4.70 28.16 23.04
N SER A 523 5.69 28.30 22.14
CA SER A 523 6.45 29.54 21.99
C SER A 523 5.81 30.45 20.94
N ASP A 524 5.74 31.74 21.25
CA ASP A 524 5.26 32.83 20.38
C ASP A 524 6.40 33.51 19.58
N LYS A 525 7.66 33.09 19.78
CA LYS A 525 8.83 33.70 19.12
C LYS A 525 8.79 33.51 17.61
N ALA A 526 8.62 34.61 16.88
CA ALA A 526 8.63 34.62 15.41
C ALA A 526 9.88 33.95 14.80
N ASN A 527 11.07 34.26 15.34
CA ASN A 527 12.36 33.78 14.83
C ASN A 527 12.94 32.62 15.66
N ILE A 528 12.14 31.60 15.96
CA ILE A 528 12.63 30.41 16.66
C ILE A 528 13.52 29.56 15.74
N THR A 529 14.64 29.04 16.25
CA THR A 529 15.48 28.08 15.51
C THR A 529 14.94 26.67 15.73
N PRO A 530 14.58 25.90 14.68
CA PRO A 530 14.08 24.54 14.83
C PRO A 530 15.14 23.61 15.42
N ARG A 531 14.78 22.82 16.44
CA ARG A 531 15.64 21.78 17.00
C ARG A 531 15.37 20.46 16.28
N PHE A 532 15.85 20.34 15.04
CA PHE A 532 15.57 19.21 14.14
C PHE A 532 15.73 17.83 14.79
N ALA A 533 16.83 17.59 15.51
CA ALA A 533 17.07 16.30 16.16
C ALA A 533 16.01 15.95 17.22
N THR A 534 15.55 16.96 17.98
CA THR A 534 14.47 16.78 18.96
C THR A 534 13.16 16.50 18.26
N LEU A 535 12.79 17.32 17.26
CA LEU A 535 11.55 17.15 16.50
C LEU A 535 11.45 15.77 15.84
N LEU A 536 12.54 15.27 15.28
CA LEU A 536 12.60 13.92 14.70
C LEU A 536 12.47 12.84 15.79
N LYS A 537 13.20 12.96 16.91
CA LYS A 537 13.10 12.01 18.02
C LYS A 537 11.67 11.90 18.56
N ASP A 538 10.94 13.02 18.60
CA ASP A 538 9.56 13.07 19.07
C ASP A 538 8.53 12.43 18.12
N ALA A 539 8.93 12.17 16.89
CA ALA A 539 8.04 11.62 15.88
C ALA A 539 7.82 10.11 16.01
N LYS A 540 8.67 9.40 16.78
CA LYS A 540 8.58 7.95 17.01
C LYS A 540 8.43 7.18 15.67
N ASP A 541 7.35 6.43 15.48
CA ASP A 541 7.10 5.67 14.26
C ASP A 541 6.71 6.54 13.06
N ASN A 542 6.51 7.84 13.24
CA ASN A 542 6.28 8.80 12.16
C ASN A 542 7.55 9.61 11.80
N VAL A 543 8.74 9.03 12.01
CA VAL A 543 10.01 9.62 11.56
C VAL A 543 10.09 9.58 10.03
N PRO A 544 10.34 10.72 9.35
CA PRO A 544 10.41 10.80 7.89
C PRO A 544 11.76 10.33 7.33
N ASP A 545 11.80 9.94 6.04
CA ASP A 545 13.02 9.63 5.29
C ASP A 545 13.34 10.74 4.26
N PHE A 546 14.38 11.52 4.56
CA PHE A 546 14.92 12.58 3.69
C PHE A 546 16.16 12.13 2.90
N SER A 547 16.43 10.82 2.83
CA SER A 547 17.50 10.31 1.98
C SER A 547 17.10 10.34 0.51
N GLU A 548 18.10 10.37 -0.36
CA GLU A 548 17.94 10.37 -1.82
C GLU A 548 17.68 8.96 -2.40
N LYS A 549 17.40 7.97 -1.54
CA LYS A 549 16.99 6.63 -1.97
C LYS A 549 15.76 6.74 -2.85
N ASN A 550 15.63 5.87 -3.84
CA ASN A 550 14.41 5.75 -4.61
C ASN A 550 13.32 5.03 -3.80
N TYR A 551 12.06 5.48 -3.87
CA TYR A 551 10.88 4.72 -3.46
C TYR A 551 10.10 4.26 -4.70
N ALA A 552 9.55 3.05 -4.62
CA ALA A 552 8.59 2.54 -5.61
C ALA A 552 7.32 2.06 -4.92
N VAL A 553 6.21 2.14 -5.65
CA VAL A 553 4.89 1.68 -5.22
C VAL A 553 4.36 0.75 -6.30
N VAL A 554 3.84 -0.41 -5.92
CA VAL A 554 3.15 -1.32 -6.82
C VAL A 554 1.74 -1.55 -6.28
N GLU A 555 0.75 -1.25 -7.11
CA GLU A 555 -0.63 -1.62 -6.83
C GLU A 555 -0.86 -3.06 -7.26
N VAL A 556 -1.31 -3.89 -6.33
CA VAL A 556 -1.67 -5.29 -6.56
C VAL A 556 -3.15 -5.51 -6.33
N VAL A 557 -3.76 -6.34 -7.18
CA VAL A 557 -5.17 -6.68 -7.13
C VAL A 557 -5.31 -8.17 -6.87
N ASP A 558 -6.09 -8.55 -5.85
CA ASP A 558 -6.40 -9.94 -5.54
C ASP A 558 -7.45 -10.53 -6.50
N SER A 559 -7.81 -11.80 -6.30
CA SER A 559 -8.82 -12.48 -7.11
C SER A 559 -10.23 -11.91 -6.97
N ASP A 560 -10.51 -11.19 -5.89
CA ASP A 560 -11.79 -10.58 -5.59
C ASP A 560 -11.88 -9.13 -6.13
N GLY A 561 -10.79 -8.62 -6.72
CA GLY A 561 -10.72 -7.27 -7.26
C GLY A 561 -10.31 -6.20 -6.25
N ASN A 562 -9.93 -6.58 -5.02
CA ASN A 562 -9.48 -5.62 -4.02
C ASN A 562 -8.04 -5.19 -4.30
N SER A 563 -7.81 -3.89 -4.24
CA SER A 563 -6.49 -3.29 -4.50
C SER A 563 -5.76 -2.98 -3.20
N THR A 564 -4.47 -3.31 -3.16
CA THR A 564 -3.56 -3.00 -2.04
C THR A 564 -2.23 -2.49 -2.60
N TYR A 565 -1.55 -1.60 -1.87
CA TYR A 565 -0.29 -1.03 -2.30
C TYR A 565 0.89 -1.66 -1.56
N ILE A 566 1.92 -2.06 -2.31
CA ILE A 566 3.23 -2.42 -1.77
C ILE A 566 4.18 -1.25 -2.05
N VAL A 567 4.76 -0.66 -1.00
CA VAL A 567 5.72 0.45 -1.11
C VAL A 567 7.03 0.08 -0.44
N ASP A 568 8.13 0.31 -1.14
CA ASP A 568 9.44 0.13 -0.53
C ASP A 568 10.49 1.07 -1.10
N SER A 569 11.57 1.26 -0.34
CA SER A 569 12.71 2.05 -0.75
C SER A 569 13.91 1.19 -1.12
N SER A 570 14.81 1.79 -1.88
CA SER A 570 16.06 1.15 -2.27
C SER A 570 16.91 0.85 -1.03
N VAL A 571 17.55 -0.33 -1.03
CA VAL A 571 18.47 -0.79 0.00
C VAL A 571 19.88 -0.55 -0.52
N PRO A 572 20.58 0.52 -0.09
CA PRO A 572 21.94 0.77 -0.56
C PRO A 572 22.94 -0.25 0.02
N ALA A 573 24.11 -0.34 -0.60
CA ALA A 573 25.25 -1.07 -0.06
C ALA A 573 25.64 -0.50 1.32
N GLN A 574 25.84 -1.40 2.29
CA GLN A 574 26.30 -1.05 3.63
C GLN A 574 27.36 -2.05 4.11
N SER A 575 28.02 -1.73 5.22
CA SER A 575 29.06 -2.56 5.83
C SER A 575 28.54 -3.88 6.41
N ASP A 576 27.23 -4.00 6.60
CA ASP A 576 26.58 -5.23 7.06
C ASP A 576 26.64 -6.36 6.01
N GLY A 577 26.99 -6.03 4.77
CA GLY A 577 27.14 -6.99 3.68
C GLY A 577 25.81 -7.43 3.06
N ALA A 578 24.68 -6.78 3.38
CA ALA A 578 23.42 -7.10 2.73
C ALA A 578 23.47 -6.63 1.27
N THR A 579 22.89 -7.45 0.39
CA THR A 579 22.92 -7.15 -1.04
C THR A 579 22.18 -5.83 -1.32
N PRO A 580 22.75 -4.91 -2.13
CA PRO A 580 22.04 -3.72 -2.57
C PRO A 580 20.79 -4.08 -3.37
N ARG A 581 19.71 -3.31 -3.24
CA ARG A 581 18.45 -3.56 -3.95
C ARG A 581 17.84 -2.25 -4.43
N HIS A 582 17.43 -2.23 -5.69
CA HIS A 582 16.57 -1.18 -6.22
C HIS A 582 15.13 -1.50 -5.86
N SER A 583 14.36 -0.49 -5.44
CA SER A 583 12.98 -0.61 -4.95
C SER A 583 12.05 -1.35 -5.91
N GLU A 584 12.13 -1.05 -7.21
CA GLU A 584 11.29 -1.62 -8.27
C GLU A 584 11.49 -3.14 -8.34
N ARG A 585 12.75 -3.57 -8.45
CA ARG A 585 13.11 -4.99 -8.49
C ARG A 585 12.81 -5.68 -7.16
N HIS A 586 13.00 -4.98 -6.05
CA HIS A 586 12.77 -5.53 -4.72
C HIS A 586 11.30 -5.92 -4.53
N ILE A 587 10.37 -5.05 -4.92
CA ILE A 587 8.93 -5.27 -4.82
C ILE A 587 8.46 -6.33 -5.83
N LEU A 588 8.89 -6.26 -7.10
CA LEU A 588 8.51 -7.27 -8.10
C LEU A 588 8.95 -8.68 -7.72
N GLN A 589 10.16 -8.82 -7.17
CA GLN A 589 10.63 -10.12 -6.69
C GLN A 589 9.80 -10.64 -5.52
N TRP A 590 9.31 -9.75 -4.65
CA TRP A 590 8.42 -10.11 -3.56
C TRP A 590 7.07 -10.63 -4.09
N ILE A 591 6.44 -9.90 -5.01
CA ILE A 591 5.17 -10.31 -5.64
C ILE A 591 5.32 -11.67 -6.32
N ASN A 592 6.39 -11.89 -7.07
CA ASN A 592 6.65 -13.18 -7.73
C ASN A 592 6.73 -14.35 -6.73
N ARG A 593 7.32 -14.13 -5.54
CA ARG A 593 7.41 -15.16 -4.50
C ARG A 593 6.05 -15.44 -3.86
N LEU A 594 5.26 -14.39 -3.59
CA LEU A 594 3.90 -14.54 -3.09
C LEU A 594 3.05 -15.34 -4.09
N ASN A 595 3.07 -14.95 -5.36
CA ASN A 595 2.31 -15.62 -6.41
C ASN A 595 2.76 -17.06 -6.65
N ALA A 596 4.06 -17.35 -6.54
CA ALA A 596 4.56 -18.72 -6.62
C ALA A 596 4.02 -19.63 -5.51
N THR A 597 3.67 -19.06 -4.35
CA THR A 597 3.09 -19.78 -3.22
C THR A 597 1.57 -19.95 -3.38
N LYS A 598 0.89 -18.91 -3.90
CA LYS A 598 -0.59 -18.89 -4.02
C LYS A 598 -1.15 -19.51 -5.30
N GLY A 599 -0.39 -19.55 -6.39
CA GLY A 599 -0.90 -20.01 -7.68
C GLY A 599 -2.06 -19.15 -8.18
N LYS A 600 -3.25 -19.74 -8.36
CA LYS A 600 -4.43 -19.06 -8.93
C LYS A 600 -5.03 -17.98 -8.03
N GLU A 601 -4.75 -18.00 -6.73
CA GLU A 601 -5.12 -16.97 -5.76
C GLU A 601 -4.04 -15.89 -5.62
N GLY A 602 -3.08 -15.87 -6.55
CA GLY A 602 -2.03 -14.86 -6.61
C GLY A 602 -2.56 -13.48 -7.01
N TYR A 603 -1.71 -12.49 -6.83
CA TYR A 603 -1.98 -11.09 -7.11
C TYR A 603 -1.65 -10.72 -8.56
N THR A 604 -2.47 -9.87 -9.16
CA THR A 604 -2.16 -9.21 -10.44
C THR A 604 -1.61 -7.80 -10.17
N ILE A 605 -0.76 -7.29 -11.04
CA ILE A 605 -0.22 -5.93 -10.90
C ILE A 605 -1.09 -4.98 -11.72
N ALA A 606 -1.58 -3.90 -11.11
CA ALA A 606 -2.38 -2.89 -11.81
C ALA A 606 -1.56 -1.68 -12.29
N GLY A 607 -0.45 -1.39 -11.61
CA GLY A 607 0.45 -0.29 -11.96
C GLY A 607 1.69 -0.27 -11.09
N LEU A 608 2.74 0.38 -11.57
CA LEU A 608 3.97 0.60 -10.81
C LEU A 608 4.38 2.06 -10.90
N TYR A 609 4.67 2.67 -9.76
CA TYR A 609 5.31 3.98 -9.68
C TYR A 609 6.72 3.87 -9.12
N THR A 610 7.63 4.69 -9.61
CA THR A 610 8.97 4.89 -9.06
C THR A 610 9.28 6.37 -9.00
N GLU A 611 9.80 6.89 -7.89
CA GLU A 611 10.06 8.33 -7.78
C GLU A 611 11.09 8.80 -8.80
N ARG A 612 12.11 7.97 -9.06
CA ARG A 612 13.09 8.19 -10.12
C ARG A 612 12.70 7.41 -11.36
N GLU A 613 13.01 8.00 -12.51
CA GLU A 613 12.98 7.33 -13.81
C GLU A 613 13.66 5.95 -13.68
N PRO A 614 13.03 4.87 -14.16
CA PRO A 614 13.61 3.54 -14.07
C PRO A 614 15.03 3.51 -14.58
N CYS A 615 15.94 2.98 -13.77
CA CYS A 615 17.36 2.99 -14.10
C CYS A 615 17.65 2.15 -15.36
N GLY A 616 18.66 2.59 -16.12
CA GLY A 616 19.02 2.03 -17.41
C GLY A 616 20.07 0.92 -17.33
N THR A 617 20.70 0.59 -18.45
CA THR A 617 21.58 -0.58 -18.56
C THR A 617 22.98 -0.30 -17.99
N PRO A 618 23.57 -1.21 -17.19
CA PRO A 618 24.92 -1.02 -16.66
C PRO A 618 26.04 -0.90 -17.70
N LYS A 619 25.78 -1.26 -18.96
CA LYS A 619 26.74 -1.10 -20.07
C LYS A 619 26.90 0.36 -20.52
N GLU A 620 25.81 1.11 -20.51
CA GLU A 620 25.75 2.52 -20.93
C GLU A 620 25.76 3.43 -19.70
N SER A 621 25.29 2.90 -18.57
CA SER A 621 25.14 3.58 -17.29
C SER A 621 25.79 2.76 -16.16
N PRO A 622 27.13 2.79 -16.00
CA PRO A 622 27.83 1.98 -14.99
C PRO A 622 27.28 2.17 -13.58
N GLY A 623 26.95 1.07 -12.88
CA GLY A 623 26.39 1.09 -11.53
C GLY A 623 24.87 0.97 -11.45
N HIS A 624 24.18 0.94 -12.59
CA HIS A 624 22.73 0.73 -12.66
C HIS A 624 22.36 -0.76 -12.64
N ALA A 625 21.18 -1.09 -12.12
CA ALA A 625 20.70 -2.46 -11.98
C ALA A 625 19.79 -2.93 -13.14
N ASP A 626 19.63 -2.10 -14.17
CA ASP A 626 18.74 -2.32 -15.33
C ASP A 626 17.28 -2.57 -14.93
N CYS A 627 16.73 -1.66 -14.12
CA CYS A 627 15.32 -1.72 -13.71
C CYS A 627 14.38 -1.67 -14.92
N SER A 628 14.72 -0.88 -15.94
CA SER A 628 13.94 -0.79 -17.19
C SER A 628 13.74 -2.17 -17.85
N LEU A 629 14.78 -3.01 -17.90
CA LEU A 629 14.66 -4.38 -18.41
C LEU A 629 13.75 -5.26 -17.55
N GLU A 630 13.86 -5.17 -16.22
CA GLU A 630 13.05 -5.98 -15.30
C GLU A 630 11.57 -5.58 -15.35
N LEU A 631 11.28 -4.28 -15.41
CA LEU A 631 9.93 -3.76 -15.61
C LEU A 631 9.34 -4.29 -16.91
N ARG A 632 10.09 -4.22 -18.02
CA ARG A 632 9.65 -4.75 -19.31
C ARG A 632 9.28 -6.23 -19.24
N LYS A 633 10.13 -7.06 -18.62
CA LYS A 633 9.85 -8.50 -18.46
C LYS A 633 8.60 -8.76 -17.62
N ALA A 634 8.34 -7.93 -16.61
CA ALA A 634 7.24 -8.15 -15.68
C ALA A 634 5.91 -7.56 -16.16
N LEU A 635 5.93 -6.47 -16.94
CA LEU A 635 4.76 -5.61 -17.14
C LEU A 635 4.33 -5.48 -18.61
N ALA A 636 5.23 -5.69 -19.58
CA ALA A 636 4.95 -5.41 -20.99
C ALA A 636 3.86 -6.29 -21.60
N GLU A 637 3.84 -7.60 -21.26
CA GLU A 637 2.87 -8.55 -21.80
C GLU A 637 1.41 -8.14 -21.52
N GLN A 638 1.18 -7.56 -20.34
CA GLN A 638 -0.13 -7.08 -19.90
C GLN A 638 -0.32 -5.56 -20.08
N LYS A 639 0.66 -4.88 -20.70
CA LYS A 639 0.68 -3.42 -20.88
C LYS A 639 0.43 -2.63 -19.59
N ILE A 640 0.98 -3.12 -18.47
CA ILE A 640 0.76 -2.51 -17.15
C ILE A 640 1.57 -1.20 -17.05
N PRO A 641 0.92 -0.05 -16.82
CA PRO A 641 1.58 1.25 -16.88
C PRO A 641 2.64 1.43 -15.79
N VAL A 642 3.70 2.15 -16.15
CA VAL A 642 4.77 2.60 -15.25
C VAL A 642 4.71 4.12 -15.12
N TYR A 643 4.74 4.60 -13.89
CA TYR A 643 4.71 6.02 -13.54
C TYR A 643 6.04 6.43 -12.92
N TYR A 644 6.53 7.63 -13.20
CA TYR A 644 7.68 8.18 -12.49
C TYR A 644 7.65 9.70 -12.39
N SER A 645 8.48 10.28 -11.52
CA SER A 645 8.41 11.73 -11.24
C SER A 645 9.69 12.52 -11.53
N THR A 646 10.85 11.96 -11.20
CA THR A 646 12.15 12.65 -11.32
C THR A 646 13.04 11.96 -12.33
N THR A 647 13.69 12.73 -13.18
CA THR A 647 14.58 12.27 -14.25
C THR A 647 15.79 11.57 -13.65
N TYR A 648 16.26 10.50 -14.30
CA TYR A 648 17.44 9.76 -13.86
C TYR A 648 18.22 9.21 -15.05
N ARG A 649 19.10 10.04 -15.59
CA ARG A 649 19.93 9.76 -16.77
C ARG A 649 21.40 10.03 -16.46
N GLU A 650 22.29 9.31 -17.14
CA GLU A 650 23.73 9.56 -17.05
C GLU A 650 24.16 10.62 -18.08
N ASP A 651 25.04 11.52 -17.67
CA ASP A 651 25.67 12.53 -18.53
C ASP A 651 27.18 12.45 -18.40
N THR A 652 27.75 11.29 -18.76
CA THR A 652 29.18 10.99 -18.58
C THR A 652 30.09 12.02 -19.25
N ASP A 653 29.71 12.50 -20.43
CA ASP A 653 30.51 13.44 -21.22
C ASP A 653 30.48 14.83 -20.57
N GLY A 654 29.29 15.36 -20.26
CA GLY A 654 29.16 16.63 -19.54
C GLY A 654 29.82 16.58 -18.15
N ARG A 655 29.77 15.43 -17.47
CA ARG A 655 30.45 15.23 -16.19
C ARG A 655 31.97 15.27 -16.37
N ALA A 656 32.50 14.64 -17.41
CA ALA A 656 33.93 14.66 -17.71
C ALA A 656 34.43 16.09 -18.00
N GLU A 657 33.66 16.87 -18.76
CA GLU A 657 33.94 18.29 -19.02
C GLU A 657 33.94 19.11 -17.72
N ALA A 658 32.87 18.99 -16.90
CA ALA A 658 32.78 19.66 -15.61
C ALA A 658 33.92 19.29 -14.65
N GLN A 659 34.35 18.02 -14.65
CA GLN A 659 35.49 17.55 -13.87
C GLN A 659 36.81 18.14 -14.35
N GLN A 660 37.00 18.29 -15.65
CA GLN A 660 38.19 18.91 -16.24
C GLN A 660 38.26 20.40 -15.89
N GLU A 661 37.15 21.13 -16.04
CA GLU A 661 37.05 22.54 -15.66
C GLU A 661 37.31 22.74 -14.17
N LYS A 662 36.69 21.89 -13.32
CA LYS A 662 36.89 21.98 -11.87
C LYS A 662 38.32 21.71 -11.46
N ARG A 663 38.99 20.76 -12.15
CA ARG A 663 40.40 20.49 -11.93
C ARG A 663 41.26 21.70 -12.29
N ALA A 664 41.05 22.29 -13.47
CA ALA A 664 41.79 23.45 -13.92
C ALA A 664 41.63 24.64 -12.96
N GLU A 665 40.41 24.90 -12.48
CA GLU A 665 40.11 25.93 -11.47
C GLU A 665 40.89 25.68 -10.17
N LEU A 666 40.84 24.46 -9.63
CA LEU A 666 41.48 24.13 -8.35
C LEU A 666 43.01 24.11 -8.44
N GLU A 667 43.56 23.68 -9.56
CA GLU A 667 45.01 23.72 -9.82
C GLU A 667 45.50 25.16 -9.99
N ALA A 668 44.77 26.02 -10.71
CA ALA A 668 45.08 27.44 -10.80
C ALA A 668 45.01 28.15 -9.44
N ASN A 669 44.00 27.82 -8.62
CA ASN A 669 43.87 28.32 -7.24
C ASN A 669 45.04 27.86 -6.37
N ARG A 670 45.49 26.60 -6.51
CA ARG A 670 46.66 26.08 -5.80
C ARG A 670 47.93 26.81 -6.22
N ASP A 671 48.14 27.02 -7.51
CA ASP A 671 49.36 27.64 -8.03
C ASP A 671 49.43 29.11 -7.60
N LYS A 672 48.31 29.84 -7.67
CA LYS A 672 48.19 31.20 -7.12
C LYS A 672 48.44 31.23 -5.61
N PHE A 673 47.87 30.28 -4.85
CA PHE A 673 48.10 30.19 -3.41
C PHE A 673 49.59 29.96 -3.08
N ILE A 674 50.28 29.12 -3.85
CA ILE A 674 51.72 28.85 -3.71
C ILE A 674 52.53 30.12 -4.01
N GLU A 675 52.19 30.86 -5.06
CA GLU A 675 52.86 32.11 -5.42
C GLU A 675 52.74 33.16 -4.31
N GLU A 676 51.51 33.41 -3.83
CA GLU A 676 51.21 34.38 -2.76
C GLU A 676 51.86 34.01 -1.42
N ASN A 677 52.12 32.71 -1.19
CA ASN A 677 52.68 32.18 0.05
C ASN A 677 54.12 31.65 -0.10
N SER A 678 54.82 32.08 -1.15
CA SER A 678 56.21 31.67 -1.46
C SER A 678 57.24 32.06 -0.38
N HIS A 679 56.88 32.94 0.55
CA HIS A 679 57.69 33.33 1.71
C HIS A 679 57.69 32.30 2.86
N LEU A 680 56.80 31.31 2.83
CA LEU A 680 56.68 30.28 3.86
C LEU A 680 57.72 29.17 3.70
N SER A 681 58.01 28.46 4.79
CA SER A 681 58.75 27.20 4.71
C SER A 681 57.93 26.13 3.97
N GLU A 682 58.59 25.15 3.35
CA GLU A 682 57.90 24.05 2.64
C GLU A 682 56.92 23.29 3.55
N ALA A 683 57.29 23.11 4.83
CA ALA A 683 56.44 22.46 5.82
C ALA A 683 55.18 23.29 6.14
N ASP A 684 55.33 24.60 6.28
CA ASP A 684 54.21 25.51 6.55
C ASP A 684 53.30 25.65 5.32
N LEU A 685 53.87 25.73 4.12
CA LEU A 685 53.11 25.78 2.88
C LEU A 685 52.26 24.52 2.68
N LYS A 686 52.82 23.31 2.89
CA LYS A 686 52.05 22.04 2.86
C LYS A 686 50.92 22.03 3.88
N LYS A 687 51.17 22.54 5.09
CA LYS A 687 50.16 22.63 6.15
C LYS A 687 49.03 23.58 5.75
N GLN A 688 49.36 24.72 5.13
CA GLN A 688 48.36 25.67 4.66
C GLN A 688 47.57 25.15 3.46
N LEU A 689 48.21 24.54 2.46
CA LEU A 689 47.52 23.88 1.34
C LEU A 689 46.52 22.83 1.80
N LYS A 690 46.88 22.03 2.82
CA LYS A 690 45.97 21.06 3.44
C LYS A 690 44.77 21.73 4.11
N LYS A 691 44.99 22.88 4.75
CA LYS A 691 43.94 23.67 5.41
C LYS A 691 42.97 24.28 4.39
N GLU A 692 43.48 24.80 3.28
CA GLU A 692 42.67 25.36 2.19
C GLU A 692 42.02 24.31 1.28
N GLY A 693 42.35 23.03 1.45
CA GLY A 693 41.77 21.96 0.65
C GLY A 693 42.38 21.82 -0.75
N LEU A 694 43.63 22.25 -0.92
CA LEU A 694 44.33 22.34 -2.22
C LEU A 694 45.47 21.32 -2.36
N THR A 695 45.50 20.27 -1.52
CA THR A 695 46.38 19.11 -1.77
C THR A 695 45.84 18.25 -2.90
N ASP A 696 46.70 17.50 -3.60
CA ASP A 696 46.28 16.65 -4.72
C ASP A 696 45.14 15.70 -4.36
N ALA A 697 45.20 15.10 -3.17
CA ALA A 697 44.15 14.21 -2.68
C ALA A 697 42.81 14.96 -2.50
N GLN A 698 42.83 16.17 -1.95
CA GLN A 698 41.63 16.99 -1.74
C GLN A 698 41.09 17.54 -3.06
N ILE A 699 41.95 17.98 -3.98
CA ILE A 699 41.57 18.38 -5.34
C ILE A 699 40.91 17.20 -6.05
N ASN A 700 41.55 16.03 -6.05
CA ASN A 700 40.97 14.83 -6.66
C ASN A 700 39.60 14.46 -6.08
N THR A 701 39.41 14.60 -4.77
CA THR A 701 38.09 14.40 -4.13
C THR A 701 37.07 15.41 -4.62
N ARG A 702 37.40 16.71 -4.61
CA ARG A 702 36.49 17.78 -5.05
C ARG A 702 36.16 17.69 -6.54
N VAL A 703 37.12 17.27 -7.37
CA VAL A 703 36.90 17.02 -8.80
C VAL A 703 35.92 15.87 -8.97
N LYS A 704 36.06 14.75 -8.25
CA LYS A 704 35.11 13.63 -8.33
C LYS A 704 33.68 13.98 -7.92
N GLU A 705 33.49 15.03 -7.13
CA GLU A 705 32.18 15.53 -6.72
C GLU A 705 31.53 16.45 -7.77
N ALA A 706 32.28 16.91 -8.79
CA ALA A 706 31.75 17.76 -9.84
C ALA A 706 30.69 17.03 -10.69
N ARG A 707 29.62 17.74 -10.98
CA ARG A 707 28.45 17.31 -11.76
C ARG A 707 28.32 18.20 -12.97
N SER A 708 27.74 17.67 -14.05
CA SER A 708 27.33 18.50 -15.18
C SER A 708 26.10 19.34 -14.84
N ASP A 709 25.77 20.32 -15.67
CA ASP A 709 24.55 21.11 -15.54
C ASP A 709 23.30 20.23 -15.63
N ASN A 710 23.28 19.27 -16.55
CA ASN A 710 22.17 18.32 -16.69
C ASN A 710 22.01 17.46 -15.42
N GLU A 711 23.10 16.95 -14.85
CA GLU A 711 23.07 16.18 -13.59
C GLU A 711 22.62 17.03 -12.40
N THR A 712 22.97 18.31 -12.41
CA THR A 712 22.55 19.27 -11.39
C THR A 712 21.04 19.53 -11.50
N GLU A 713 20.51 19.73 -12.70
CA GLU A 713 19.08 19.89 -12.96
C GLU A 713 18.28 18.66 -12.50
N MET A 714 18.68 17.45 -12.92
CA MET A 714 18.03 16.20 -12.50
C MET A 714 18.10 15.99 -10.97
N SER A 715 19.20 16.41 -10.35
CA SER A 715 19.34 16.35 -8.89
C SER A 715 18.38 17.33 -8.21
N ALA A 716 18.23 18.54 -8.75
CA ALA A 716 17.35 19.57 -8.23
C ALA A 716 15.88 19.14 -8.21
N GLU A 717 15.43 18.34 -9.17
CA GLU A 717 14.08 17.76 -9.17
C GLU A 717 13.81 16.93 -7.89
N MET A 718 14.73 16.03 -7.52
CA MET A 718 14.61 15.23 -6.29
C MET A 718 14.78 16.09 -5.03
N GLU A 719 15.65 17.10 -5.05
CA GLU A 719 15.80 18.02 -3.92
C GLU A 719 14.50 18.80 -3.66
N SER A 720 13.87 19.30 -4.72
CA SER A 720 12.57 19.98 -4.66
C SER A 720 11.48 19.07 -4.07
N HIS A 721 11.42 17.82 -4.53
CA HIS A 721 10.54 16.78 -3.98
C HIS A 721 10.74 16.59 -2.46
N LEU A 722 12.00 16.48 -2.00
CA LEU A 722 12.33 16.31 -0.58
C LEU A 722 12.05 17.56 0.27
N HIS A 723 12.15 18.76 -0.31
CA HIS A 723 11.72 19.99 0.35
C HIS A 723 10.21 19.98 0.64
N VAL A 724 9.38 19.55 -0.32
CA VAL A 724 7.93 19.42 -0.13
C VAL A 724 7.61 18.39 0.94
N ILE A 725 8.30 17.24 0.97
CA ILE A 725 8.11 16.24 2.05
C ILE A 725 8.44 16.83 3.42
N SER A 726 9.49 17.63 3.53
CA SER A 726 9.84 18.28 4.80
C SER A 726 8.77 19.28 5.26
N GLU A 727 8.18 20.02 4.33
CA GLU A 727 7.05 20.92 4.57
C GLU A 727 5.81 20.14 5.04
N LEU A 728 5.37 19.15 4.24
CA LEU A 728 4.20 18.31 4.52
C LEU A 728 4.31 17.60 5.86
N TRP A 729 5.47 17.02 6.15
CA TRP A 729 5.71 16.34 7.41
C TRP A 729 5.54 17.30 8.61
N ALA A 730 6.11 18.49 8.54
CA ALA A 730 6.00 19.46 9.61
C ALA A 730 4.53 19.88 9.85
N HIS A 731 3.77 20.16 8.79
CA HIS A 731 2.35 20.50 8.87
C HIS A 731 1.50 19.35 9.43
N THR A 732 1.70 18.14 8.95
CA THR A 732 0.99 16.96 9.47
C THR A 732 1.29 16.74 10.95
N ARG A 733 2.54 16.95 11.39
CA ARG A 733 2.90 16.86 12.82
C ARG A 733 2.24 17.95 13.67
N ILE A 734 2.07 19.17 13.15
CA ILE A 734 1.29 20.21 13.83
C ILE A 734 -0.16 19.75 13.99
N SER A 735 -0.78 19.22 12.94
CA SER A 735 -2.16 18.71 12.98
C SER A 735 -2.32 17.55 13.98
N MET A 736 -1.36 16.64 14.09
CA MET A 736 -1.36 15.59 15.12
C MET A 736 -1.30 16.19 16.54
N LEU A 737 -0.51 17.24 16.78
CA LEU A 737 -0.49 17.93 18.07
C LEU A 737 -1.85 18.57 18.39
N ASN A 738 -2.48 19.21 17.40
CA ASN A 738 -3.79 19.82 17.55
C ASN A 738 -4.89 18.78 17.83
N ARG A 739 -4.90 17.67 17.09
CA ARG A 739 -5.82 16.54 17.31
C ARG A 739 -5.67 15.96 18.71
N LYS A 740 -4.43 15.79 19.18
CA LYS A 740 -4.15 15.34 20.55
C LYS A 740 -4.70 16.32 21.60
N GLN A 741 -4.53 17.62 21.39
CA GLN A 741 -5.09 18.64 22.30
C GLN A 741 -6.62 18.67 22.29
N ALA A 742 -7.23 18.39 21.14
CA ALA A 742 -8.68 18.34 20.96
C ALA A 742 -9.32 17.01 21.42
N GLY A 743 -8.54 16.00 21.81
CA GLY A 743 -9.05 14.68 22.16
C GLY A 743 -9.60 13.89 20.96
N THR A 744 -9.21 14.25 19.73
CA THR A 744 -9.65 13.58 18.49
C THR A 744 -8.58 12.69 17.86
N SER A 745 -7.40 12.60 18.49
CA SER A 745 -6.33 11.68 18.10
C SER A 745 -6.75 10.23 18.28
N VAL A 746 -6.34 9.36 17.35
CA VAL A 746 -6.43 7.91 17.58
C VAL A 746 -5.27 7.55 18.51
N GLU A 747 -5.53 7.35 19.80
CA GLU A 747 -4.48 6.98 20.77
C GLU A 747 -3.96 5.57 20.49
N ALA A 748 -2.66 5.37 20.72
CA ALA A 748 -1.97 4.08 20.62
C ALA A 748 -2.03 3.32 21.94
#